data_AF-A0A1Y4QFG5-F1
#
_entry.id   AF-A0A1Y4QFG5-F1
#
_cell.length_a   1.000
_cell.length_b   1.000
_cell.length_c   1.000
_cell.angle_alpha   90.00
_cell.angle_beta   90.00
_cell.angle_gamma   90.00
#
_symmetry.space_group_name_H-M   'P 1'
#
loop_
_entity.id
_entity.type
_entity.pdbx_description
1 polymer ?
#
loop_
_entity_poly.entity_id
_entity_poly.type
_entity_poly.pdbx_seq_one_letter_code
_entity_poly.pdbx_strand_id
1 'polypeptide(L)'
;MIRREIKKLIKQLKKNKISVLDIPEKYQDSEEIILFEREIGERIVGHRGFDIISNTFFVEEVLYYTDNLGNYQNKSVFTSFQDFESYYHFLNGDIYEDACYMYCHKLNSNSYSINWDKLLEKKSFIETTVDDYSLILSDEEKENYKNGKHIHKLCQQWIKKFNMCQSYEELLRVTNSYSKSNLASIVNVIFFFFQYIFADIENEKRFSIIMEYMSSGNYPQYQLINALCSIYNPDDVMQSFNYCSGTKQTIYKHKRKLKNYIECLKNGEIDFISNAFFDCKTHYYCVQTKGYKKNNRQFPVTTINRYFETFAEFIDYQNGNLTNCDLSCALECNEDFSKYTIDKTTKLPINLNVKINYTVEKYYNNKKFYVTQKWCNTDGCTIKEYKHTFDYFFDFVAFLKGDLSSANLLFCDGLKFLEHWDGIDFTNAKLRSYLCEKFNLNFCIQDIHYNLIESFDSIKRNENTNSLILQEQRDLDEGIYRTNIQCFGKYFSYDCQSVYYISDIHLMHKLQNAHCRSKEDIEYVIQNIANTIANETGDLLLINGDVSSDFSIFQIFVKTLSKVIPKKTKIVFTLGNHELWSFSNMTMDQIVSIYRNFLNEYGMYLLHNDLLYNEFDDSITDLNTVTHLVKYHDLCQMDRNQILNLLRNARYIILGGLGFSGYNEEFNANNGVYRMVIDRKSEITETKVFEDLYNRLAPILSGKNTIILTHTPKKDWCKEANLDKNFIYVSGHTHKNYFYDDGEYRNYSDNQIGYYNHNLHLKKFLIDTDYDCFSNYEDGIFEITKEQYNKFYRGKNIQMTFQREVNILYMLKKNEYYCFIHKAKKGNLSILNGGAMKKLEHQDIHYYFDNMDILISTIEKPLEKFTMFQKSIADIIKKIGGSGTIHGCIIDIDFYNHIYVNPIDLSITGYWAYDTINKMVYSSIPNLLKNRCPKIFSEYKKNYKNNRKNPLVIRRNKNIISSEIYLETDIYRTSREMKKMQKLNSHILTFWYDNIVKESSHIYIE
;
A
#
# COMPACT_ATOMS: atom_id res chain seq x y z
N MET A 1 41.05 -4.41 17.08
CA MET A 1 40.29 -5.42 16.29
C MET A 1 39.76 -4.82 14.99
N ILE A 2 39.06 -3.68 15.04
CA ILE A 2 38.50 -2.93 13.90
C ILE A 2 39.52 -2.64 12.77
N ARG A 3 40.68 -2.07 13.10
CA ARG A 3 41.73 -1.74 12.12
C ARG A 3 42.30 -2.94 11.36
N ARG A 4 42.24 -4.15 11.94
CA ARG A 4 42.66 -5.40 11.27
C ARG A 4 41.62 -5.86 10.24
N GLU A 5 40.36 -5.56 10.50
CA GLU A 5 39.22 -5.90 9.65
C GLU A 5 39.12 -4.96 8.45
N ILE A 6 39.33 -3.65 8.66
CA ILE A 6 39.44 -2.66 7.57
C ILE A 6 40.58 -3.02 6.61
N LYS A 7 41.78 -3.30 7.13
CA LYS A 7 42.91 -3.77 6.29
C LYS A 7 42.60 -5.04 5.49
N LYS A 8 41.74 -5.93 6.02
CA LYS A 8 41.30 -7.14 5.31
C LYS A 8 40.35 -6.80 4.18
N LEU A 9 39.39 -5.89 4.41
CA LEU A 9 38.44 -5.42 3.40
C LEU A 9 39.16 -4.72 2.25
N ILE A 10 40.07 -3.78 2.55
CA ILE A 10 40.92 -3.11 1.54
C ILE A 10 41.71 -4.15 0.72
N LYS A 11 42.28 -5.18 1.37
CA LYS A 11 42.99 -6.26 0.66
C LYS A 11 42.06 -7.11 -0.23
N GLN A 12 40.78 -7.21 0.09
CA GLN A 12 39.79 -7.93 -0.71
C GLN A 12 39.33 -7.09 -1.92
N LEU A 13 39.08 -5.79 -1.72
CA LEU A 13 38.80 -4.83 -2.80
C LEU A 13 39.97 -4.79 -3.80
N LYS A 14 41.22 -4.65 -3.32
CA LYS A 14 42.45 -4.72 -4.15
C LYS A 14 42.57 -5.98 -5.03
N LYS A 15 41.86 -7.05 -4.68
CA LYS A 15 41.90 -8.34 -5.39
C LYS A 15 40.62 -8.62 -6.18
N ASN A 16 39.72 -7.64 -6.30
CA ASN A 16 38.40 -7.76 -6.89
C ASN A 16 37.61 -8.96 -6.33
N LYS A 17 37.81 -9.27 -5.04
CA LYS A 17 37.11 -10.39 -4.36
C LYS A 17 35.76 -9.98 -3.79
N ILE A 18 35.59 -8.69 -3.56
CA ILE A 18 34.39 -8.04 -3.06
C ILE A 18 34.27 -6.71 -3.83
N SER A 19 33.05 -6.24 -4.03
CA SER A 19 32.70 -4.93 -4.57
C SER A 19 32.61 -3.88 -3.45
N VAL A 20 32.63 -2.59 -3.78
CA VAL A 20 32.31 -1.49 -2.85
C VAL A 20 30.96 -1.67 -2.16
N LEU A 21 30.01 -2.37 -2.78
CA LEU A 21 28.70 -2.68 -2.19
C LEU A 21 28.73 -3.82 -1.15
N ASP A 22 29.77 -4.66 -1.18
CA ASP A 22 29.91 -5.80 -0.27
C ASP A 22 30.54 -5.40 1.08
N ILE A 23 30.94 -4.13 1.22
CA ILE A 23 31.49 -3.59 2.46
C ILE A 23 30.37 -3.51 3.51
N PRO A 24 30.53 -4.12 4.69
CA PRO A 24 29.52 -4.02 5.75
C PRO A 24 29.28 -2.57 6.18
N GLU A 25 28.02 -2.20 6.40
CA GLU A 25 27.56 -0.84 6.74
C GLU A 25 28.42 -0.15 7.81
N LYS A 26 28.78 -0.85 8.90
CA LYS A 26 29.66 -0.35 9.97
C LYS A 26 31.08 0.07 9.55
N TYR A 27 31.49 -0.22 8.32
CA TYR A 27 32.81 0.11 7.77
C TYR A 27 32.74 0.98 6.52
N GLN A 28 31.56 1.23 5.95
CA GLN A 28 31.41 1.99 4.71
C GLN A 28 31.89 3.45 4.86
N ASP A 29 31.72 4.03 6.05
CA ASP A 29 32.15 5.40 6.38
C ASP A 29 33.57 5.47 6.97
N SER A 30 34.34 4.37 6.90
CA SER A 30 35.72 4.38 7.37
C SER A 30 36.60 5.21 6.43
N GLU A 31 37.27 6.23 6.96
CA GLU A 31 38.22 7.08 6.23
C GLU A 31 39.22 6.26 5.38
N GLU A 32 39.85 5.24 5.98
CA GLU A 32 40.81 4.35 5.30
C GLU A 32 40.20 3.61 4.08
N ILE A 33 38.89 3.33 4.07
CA ILE A 33 38.19 2.66 2.96
C ILE A 33 37.82 3.69 1.89
N ILE A 34 37.24 4.82 2.28
CA ILE A 34 36.83 5.88 1.35
C ILE A 34 38.03 6.41 0.56
N LEU A 35 39.16 6.67 1.25
CA LEU A 35 40.40 7.07 0.59
C LEU A 35 40.85 6.04 -0.43
N PHE A 36 40.79 4.76 -0.07
CA PHE A 36 41.17 3.67 -0.97
C PHE A 36 40.23 3.56 -2.19
N GLU A 37 38.92 3.69 -2.00
CA GLU A 37 37.94 3.67 -3.10
C GLU A 37 38.13 4.84 -4.07
N ARG A 38 38.47 6.03 -3.55
CA ARG A 38 38.84 7.20 -4.37
C ARG A 38 40.15 6.98 -5.13
N GLU A 39 41.17 6.42 -4.47
CA GLU A 39 42.46 6.10 -5.10
C GLU A 39 42.34 5.15 -6.31
N ILE A 40 41.40 4.20 -6.27
CA ILE A 40 41.19 3.24 -7.36
C ILE A 40 40.13 3.68 -8.38
N GLY A 41 39.53 4.86 -8.21
CA GLY A 41 38.51 5.39 -9.12
C GLY A 41 37.14 4.73 -9.02
N GLU A 42 36.90 3.90 -8.00
CA GLU A 42 35.59 3.29 -7.73
C GLU A 42 34.66 4.22 -6.94
N ARG A 43 35.19 5.30 -6.37
CA ARG A 43 34.43 6.40 -5.78
C ARG A 43 34.94 7.73 -6.33
N ILE A 44 34.07 8.49 -6.99
CA ILE A 44 34.41 9.81 -7.56
C ILE A 44 33.66 10.89 -6.79
N VAL A 45 34.38 11.91 -6.31
CA VAL A 45 33.80 13.09 -5.66
C VAL A 45 33.18 13.99 -6.72
N GLY A 46 31.94 14.42 -6.52
CA GLY A 46 31.23 15.35 -7.37
C GLY A 46 31.07 16.72 -6.68
N HIS A 47 29.83 17.22 -6.64
CA HIS A 47 29.52 18.48 -5.99
C HIS A 47 29.78 18.45 -4.49
N ARG A 48 30.17 19.60 -3.96
CA ARG A 48 30.37 19.79 -2.52
C ARG A 48 30.00 21.21 -2.14
N GLY A 49 29.70 21.45 -0.88
CA GLY A 49 29.32 22.81 -0.50
C GLY A 49 28.58 22.91 0.80
N PHE A 50 27.77 23.96 0.90
CA PHE A 50 26.92 24.23 2.04
C PHE A 50 25.46 24.35 1.61
N ASP A 51 24.58 23.58 2.24
CA ASP A 51 23.14 23.69 2.07
C ASP A 51 22.54 24.49 3.22
N ILE A 52 22.12 25.73 2.92
CA ILE A 52 21.52 26.65 3.87
C ILE A 52 20.19 26.13 4.45
N ILE A 53 19.45 25.27 3.72
CA ILE A 53 18.14 24.79 4.16
C ILE A 53 18.27 23.74 5.25
N SER A 54 19.21 22.80 5.10
CA SER A 54 19.55 21.86 6.16
C SER A 54 20.54 22.42 7.18
N ASN A 55 21.20 23.54 6.87
CA ASN A 55 22.29 24.14 7.64
C ASN A 55 23.46 23.15 7.83
N THR A 56 23.86 22.47 6.76
CA THR A 56 24.92 21.47 6.77
C THR A 56 25.87 21.62 5.58
N PHE A 57 27.11 21.16 5.76
CA PHE A 57 28.01 20.94 4.64
C PHE A 57 27.68 19.60 3.98
N PHE A 58 27.86 19.49 2.67
CA PHE A 58 27.56 18.26 1.93
C PHE A 58 28.67 17.89 0.94
N VAL A 59 28.75 16.59 0.65
CA VAL A 59 29.53 16.02 -0.45
C VAL A 59 28.66 15.02 -1.19
N GLU A 60 28.59 15.16 -2.50
CA GLU A 60 28.03 14.18 -3.42
C GLU A 60 29.17 13.33 -4.01
N GLU A 61 29.00 12.02 -4.02
CA GLU A 61 29.95 11.09 -4.62
C GLU A 61 29.23 10.07 -5.50
N VAL A 62 29.93 9.52 -6.49
CA VAL A 62 29.43 8.41 -7.31
C VAL A 62 30.30 7.18 -7.10
N LEU A 63 29.68 6.11 -6.64
CA LEU A 63 30.28 4.79 -6.53
C LEU A 63 30.09 4.03 -7.83
N TYR A 64 31.15 3.41 -8.34
CA TYR A 64 31.12 2.54 -9.51
C TYR A 64 31.33 1.09 -9.10
N TYR A 65 30.55 0.18 -9.68
CA TYR A 65 30.64 -1.25 -9.39
C TYR A 65 30.16 -2.10 -10.58
N THR A 66 30.52 -3.37 -10.57
CA THR A 66 30.00 -4.36 -11.53
C THR A 66 28.92 -5.20 -10.86
N ASP A 67 27.76 -5.34 -11.50
CA ASP A 67 26.66 -6.16 -10.98
C ASP A 67 26.92 -7.68 -11.15
N ASN A 68 26.03 -8.51 -10.62
CA ASN A 68 26.12 -9.97 -10.73
C ASN A 68 26.01 -10.51 -12.17
N LEU A 69 25.64 -9.66 -13.14
CA LEU A 69 25.52 -9.97 -14.56
C LEU A 69 26.73 -9.48 -15.36
N GLY A 70 27.71 -8.84 -14.71
CA GLY A 70 28.91 -8.32 -15.35
C GLY A 70 28.74 -6.92 -15.96
N ASN A 71 27.63 -6.23 -15.70
CA ASN A 71 27.40 -4.88 -16.22
C ASN A 71 28.00 -3.83 -15.29
N TYR A 72 28.61 -2.81 -15.88
CA TYR A 72 29.09 -1.64 -15.16
C TYR A 72 27.89 -0.77 -14.74
N GLN A 73 27.80 -0.47 -13.44
CA GLN A 73 26.73 0.29 -12.82
C GLN A 73 27.33 1.38 -11.92
N ASN A 74 26.50 2.37 -11.57
CA ASN A 74 26.87 3.40 -10.62
C ASN A 74 25.79 3.61 -9.55
N LYS A 75 26.18 4.26 -8.44
CA LYS A 75 25.29 4.63 -7.34
C LYS A 75 25.73 5.97 -6.77
N SER A 76 24.82 6.93 -6.71
CA SER A 76 25.05 8.20 -6.02
C SER A 76 25.05 8.03 -4.49
N VAL A 77 25.95 8.75 -3.83
CA VAL A 77 26.13 8.82 -2.39
C VAL A 77 26.08 10.28 -1.99
N PHE A 78 25.36 10.58 -0.91
CA PHE A 78 25.26 11.93 -0.34
C PHE A 78 25.66 11.85 1.12
N THR A 79 26.65 12.64 1.52
CA THR A 79 27.16 12.71 2.89
C THR A 79 27.03 14.14 3.40
N SER A 80 26.44 14.32 4.59
CA SER A 80 26.29 15.64 5.23
C SER A 80 27.03 15.74 6.56
N PHE A 81 27.48 16.96 6.88
CA PHE A 81 28.30 17.27 8.03
C PHE A 81 27.74 18.49 8.76
N GLN A 82 27.62 18.40 10.08
CA GLN A 82 27.11 19.50 10.92
C GLN A 82 28.18 20.57 11.18
N ASP A 83 29.45 20.17 11.17
CA ASP A 83 30.59 21.04 11.39
C ASP A 83 31.54 21.05 10.20
N PHE A 84 32.20 22.19 10.01
CA PHE A 84 33.13 22.39 8.91
C PHE A 84 34.40 21.56 9.03
N GLU A 85 34.88 21.28 10.25
CA GLU A 85 36.14 20.56 10.46
C GLU A 85 36.05 19.12 9.96
N SER A 86 34.99 18.40 10.32
CA SER A 86 34.73 17.04 9.83
C SER A 86 34.58 17.00 8.31
N TYR A 87 33.86 17.98 7.75
CA TYR A 87 33.73 18.14 6.31
C TYR A 87 35.07 18.37 5.60
N TYR A 88 35.89 19.29 6.13
CA TYR A 88 37.20 19.62 5.60
C TYR A 88 38.14 18.41 5.64
N HIS A 89 38.15 17.66 6.75
CA HIS A 89 38.93 16.42 6.87
C HIS A 89 38.45 15.34 5.90
N PHE A 90 37.14 15.16 5.74
CA PHE A 90 36.58 14.17 4.82
C PHE A 90 37.01 14.41 3.35
N LEU A 91 37.18 15.67 2.97
CA LEU A 91 37.65 16.08 1.64
C LEU A 91 39.18 16.18 1.53
N ASN A 92 39.93 15.86 2.59
CA ASN A 92 41.38 16.13 2.68
C ASN A 92 41.74 17.59 2.34
N GLY A 93 40.86 18.54 2.68
CA GLY A 93 41.02 19.96 2.40
C GLY A 93 40.58 20.43 1.02
N ASP A 94 40.08 19.55 0.13
CA ASP A 94 39.56 19.95 -1.18
C ASP A 94 38.13 20.48 -1.14
N ILE A 95 38.02 21.70 -0.63
CA ILE A 95 36.77 22.46 -0.50
C ILE A 95 36.51 23.41 -1.68
N TYR A 96 37.28 23.34 -2.77
CA TYR A 96 37.21 24.35 -3.84
C TYR A 96 36.70 23.80 -5.17
N GLU A 97 36.98 22.53 -5.49
CA GLU A 97 36.56 21.93 -6.75
C GLU A 97 35.06 21.65 -6.77
N ASP A 98 34.38 22.03 -7.86
CA ASP A 98 32.92 21.89 -8.05
C ASP A 98 32.10 22.20 -6.80
N ALA A 99 32.47 23.29 -6.14
CA ALA A 99 31.95 23.66 -4.84
C ALA A 99 31.08 24.91 -4.88
N CYS A 100 30.01 24.93 -4.08
CA CYS A 100 29.15 26.11 -3.91
C CYS A 100 28.86 26.36 -2.43
N TYR A 101 29.24 27.55 -1.95
CA TYR A 101 29.02 28.00 -0.57
C TYR A 101 28.12 29.24 -0.51
N MET A 102 27.31 29.45 -1.54
CA MET A 102 26.34 30.56 -1.57
C MET A 102 25.44 30.47 -0.33
N TYR A 103 25.33 31.58 0.40
CA TYR A 103 24.64 31.72 1.70
C TYR A 103 25.33 31.06 2.92
N CYS A 104 26.54 30.50 2.77
CA CYS A 104 27.31 30.01 3.92
C CYS A 104 27.78 31.18 4.80
N HIS A 105 27.61 31.04 6.12
CA HIS A 105 28.16 31.99 7.08
C HIS A 105 29.69 31.94 7.06
N LYS A 106 30.32 33.10 7.32
CA LYS A 106 31.78 33.17 7.43
C LYS A 106 32.22 32.42 8.70
N LEU A 107 32.98 31.34 8.52
CA LEU A 107 33.44 30.51 9.66
C LEU A 107 34.68 31.13 10.32
N ASN A 108 34.70 31.15 11.65
CA ASN A 108 35.87 31.50 12.45
C ASN A 108 36.95 30.42 12.32
N SER A 109 37.77 30.52 11.28
CA SER A 109 38.73 29.48 10.86
C SER A 109 40.17 29.94 11.09
N ASN A 110 40.54 30.26 12.34
CA ASN A 110 41.94 30.57 12.66
C ASN A 110 42.88 29.37 12.45
N SER A 111 42.34 28.15 12.35
CA SER A 111 43.08 26.89 12.19
C SER A 111 43.30 26.46 10.73
N TYR A 112 42.56 27.05 9.78
CA TYR A 112 42.56 26.63 8.37
C TYR A 112 42.73 27.87 7.49
N SER A 113 43.78 27.93 6.66
CA SER A 113 44.04 29.05 5.76
C SER A 113 43.07 29.04 4.55
N ILE A 114 41.81 29.39 4.80
CA ILE A 114 40.72 29.35 3.82
C ILE A 114 40.64 30.67 3.06
N ASN A 115 40.54 30.59 1.73
CA ASN A 115 40.27 31.74 0.88
C ASN A 115 38.75 31.87 0.65
N TRP A 116 38.12 32.75 1.43
CA TRP A 116 36.67 32.98 1.39
C TRP A 116 36.19 33.62 0.09
N ASP A 117 36.97 34.52 -0.49
CA ASP A 117 36.58 35.18 -1.74
C ASP A 117 36.44 34.13 -2.85
N LYS A 118 37.38 33.19 -2.92
CA LYS A 118 37.33 32.06 -3.86
C LYS A 118 36.14 31.13 -3.64
N LEU A 119 35.76 30.86 -2.39
CA LEU A 119 34.60 29.99 -2.10
C LEU A 119 33.26 30.61 -2.52
N LEU A 120 33.17 31.94 -2.53
CA LEU A 120 31.96 32.68 -2.87
C LEU A 120 31.90 33.11 -4.35
N GLU A 121 32.94 32.79 -5.15
CA GLU A 121 32.96 33.06 -6.61
C GLU A 121 31.82 32.32 -7.33
N LYS A 122 31.63 31.04 -7.03
CA LYS A 122 30.57 30.21 -7.63
C LYS A 122 29.28 30.36 -6.82
N LYS A 123 28.24 30.91 -7.48
CA LYS A 123 26.93 31.18 -6.86
C LYS A 123 25.91 30.06 -7.07
N SER A 124 26.14 29.19 -8.05
CA SER A 124 25.27 28.06 -8.42
C SER A 124 26.06 27.00 -9.18
N PHE A 125 25.53 25.77 -9.20
CA PHE A 125 26.03 24.71 -10.08
C PHE A 125 25.46 24.81 -11.49
N ILE A 126 24.31 25.47 -11.63
CA ILE A 126 23.66 25.71 -12.91
C ILE A 126 24.05 27.08 -13.49
N GLU A 127 24.08 27.15 -14.83
CA GLU A 127 24.25 28.41 -15.58
C GLU A 127 22.94 28.84 -16.26
N THR A 128 22.02 27.90 -16.47
CA THR A 128 20.72 28.17 -17.11
C THR A 128 19.80 28.93 -16.17
N THR A 129 19.04 29.86 -16.72
CA THR A 129 18.05 30.69 -16.04
C THR A 129 16.65 30.49 -16.62
N VAL A 130 15.66 31.05 -15.94
CA VAL A 130 14.27 31.07 -16.39
C VAL A 130 14.10 31.71 -17.79
N ASP A 131 14.98 32.65 -18.17
CA ASP A 131 14.90 33.38 -19.43
C ASP A 131 15.41 32.57 -20.65
N ASP A 132 16.14 31.47 -20.43
CA ASP A 132 16.63 30.61 -21.51
C ASP A 132 15.51 29.78 -22.16
N TYR A 133 14.32 29.81 -21.55
CA TYR A 133 13.15 29.08 -22.00
C TYR A 133 12.17 30.06 -22.64
N SER A 134 11.73 29.72 -23.84
CA SER A 134 10.76 30.52 -24.55
C SER A 134 9.72 29.67 -25.24
N LEU A 135 8.67 30.35 -25.70
CA LEU A 135 7.68 29.79 -26.60
C LEU A 135 8.29 29.42 -27.97
N ILE A 136 9.35 30.12 -28.39
CA ILE A 136 10.00 29.87 -29.68
C ILE A 136 10.57 28.45 -29.66
N LEU A 137 10.43 27.76 -30.79
CA LEU A 137 10.98 26.42 -30.96
C LEU A 137 12.51 26.48 -30.86
N SER A 138 13.09 25.65 -30.00
CA SER A 138 14.53 25.45 -29.93
C SER A 138 15.02 24.81 -31.24
N ASP A 139 16.32 24.93 -31.52
CA ASP A 139 16.89 24.28 -32.69
C ASP A 139 16.82 22.75 -32.59
N GLU A 140 16.88 22.21 -31.37
CA GLU A 140 16.62 20.79 -31.09
C GLU A 140 15.18 20.40 -31.44
N GLU A 141 14.17 21.20 -31.06
CA GLU A 141 12.77 20.94 -31.41
C GLU A 141 12.56 20.96 -32.93
N LYS A 142 13.19 21.91 -33.63
CA LYS A 142 13.17 21.97 -35.10
C LYS A 142 13.88 20.76 -35.73
N GLU A 143 15.00 20.34 -35.18
CA GLU A 143 15.74 19.18 -35.66
C GLU A 143 14.96 17.88 -35.43
N ASN A 144 14.36 17.71 -34.25
CA ASN A 144 13.50 16.59 -33.93
C ASN A 144 12.31 16.50 -34.89
N TYR A 145 11.67 17.63 -35.19
CA TYR A 145 10.60 17.68 -36.19
C TYR A 145 11.11 17.33 -37.61
N LYS A 146 12.30 17.77 -38.00
CA LYS A 146 12.91 17.35 -39.29
C LYS A 146 13.24 15.85 -39.31
N ASN A 147 13.75 15.30 -38.21
CA ASN A 147 14.04 13.87 -38.06
C ASN A 147 12.76 13.04 -38.13
N GLY A 148 11.67 13.51 -37.52
CA GLY A 148 10.35 12.90 -37.64
C GLY A 148 9.87 12.80 -39.09
N LYS A 149 10.13 13.80 -39.96
CA LYS A 149 9.86 13.70 -41.41
C LYS A 149 10.68 12.60 -42.10
N HIS A 150 11.91 12.36 -41.66
CA HIS A 150 12.71 11.27 -42.21
C HIS A 150 12.15 9.90 -41.77
N ILE A 151 11.81 9.77 -40.49
CA ILE A 151 11.14 8.58 -39.93
C ILE A 151 9.83 8.31 -40.66
N HIS A 152 9.03 9.34 -40.93
CA HIS A 152 7.77 9.25 -41.68
C HIS A 152 7.95 8.56 -43.03
N LYS A 153 8.97 8.96 -43.81
CA LYS A 153 9.28 8.32 -45.11
C LYS A 153 9.64 6.83 -44.95
N LEU A 154 10.37 6.47 -43.89
CA LEU A 154 10.67 5.07 -43.58
C LEU A 154 9.42 4.30 -43.15
N CYS A 155 8.53 4.91 -42.35
CA CYS A 155 7.24 4.35 -42.00
C CYS A 155 6.40 4.06 -43.24
N GLN A 156 6.30 4.99 -44.19
CA GLN A 156 5.59 4.76 -45.46
C GLN A 156 6.13 3.54 -46.23
N GLN A 157 7.45 3.36 -46.27
CA GLN A 157 8.06 2.18 -46.91
C GLN A 157 7.69 0.88 -46.21
N TRP A 158 7.71 0.87 -44.87
CA TRP A 158 7.34 -0.31 -44.09
C TRP A 158 5.84 -0.60 -44.16
N ILE A 159 4.97 0.42 -44.08
CA ILE A 159 3.51 0.27 -44.25
C ILE A 159 3.20 -0.44 -45.57
N LYS A 160 3.85 -0.03 -46.68
CA LYS A 160 3.69 -0.73 -47.97
C LYS A 160 4.05 -2.21 -47.89
N LYS A 161 5.17 -2.57 -47.24
CA LYS A 161 5.59 -3.97 -47.06
C LYS A 161 4.60 -4.77 -46.22
N PHE A 162 4.13 -4.22 -45.10
CA PHE A 162 3.11 -4.85 -44.26
C PHE A 162 1.81 -5.03 -45.06
N ASN A 163 1.35 -3.99 -45.75
CA ASN A 163 0.11 -4.04 -46.54
C ASN A 163 0.15 -4.98 -47.76
N MET A 164 1.35 -5.31 -48.25
CA MET A 164 1.52 -6.30 -49.32
C MET A 164 1.45 -7.75 -48.83
N CYS A 165 1.48 -8.01 -47.51
CA CYS A 165 1.42 -9.38 -46.98
C CYS A 165 0.06 -10.02 -47.30
N GLN A 166 0.10 -11.19 -47.92
CA GLN A 166 -1.05 -11.98 -48.35
C GLN A 166 -1.14 -13.35 -47.65
N SER A 167 -0.22 -13.66 -46.74
CA SER A 167 -0.18 -14.88 -45.92
C SER A 167 0.43 -14.61 -44.55
N TYR A 168 0.22 -15.53 -43.61
CA TYR A 168 0.85 -15.51 -42.29
C TYR A 168 2.39 -15.56 -42.38
N GLU A 169 2.95 -16.41 -43.24
CA GLU A 169 4.40 -16.54 -43.41
C GLU A 169 5.04 -15.25 -43.93
N GLU A 170 4.37 -14.54 -44.83
CA GLU A 170 4.82 -13.24 -45.32
C GLU A 170 4.80 -12.19 -44.20
N LEU A 171 3.71 -12.10 -43.44
CA LEU A 171 3.61 -11.15 -42.33
C LEU A 171 4.67 -11.44 -41.24
N LEU A 172 4.93 -12.72 -40.94
CA LEU A 172 5.98 -13.13 -40.02
C LEU A 172 7.38 -12.76 -40.52
N ARG A 173 7.67 -12.99 -41.80
CA ARG A 173 8.96 -12.61 -42.41
C ARG A 173 9.16 -11.10 -42.40
N VAL A 174 8.14 -10.33 -42.76
CA VAL A 174 8.20 -8.85 -42.74
C VAL A 174 8.40 -8.35 -41.31
N THR A 175 7.69 -8.91 -40.33
CA THR A 175 7.84 -8.53 -38.92
C THR A 175 9.23 -8.87 -38.36
N ASN A 176 9.78 -10.04 -38.70
CA ASN A 176 11.13 -10.43 -38.32
C ASN A 176 12.22 -9.61 -39.01
N SER A 177 11.96 -9.16 -40.24
CA SER A 177 12.85 -8.22 -40.93
C SER A 177 12.76 -6.83 -40.28
N TYR A 178 11.57 -6.41 -39.85
CA TYR A 178 11.35 -5.13 -39.20
C TYR A 178 12.10 -5.07 -37.85
N SER A 179 12.02 -6.11 -37.03
CA SER A 179 12.66 -6.15 -35.71
C SER A 179 14.19 -6.02 -35.75
N LYS A 180 14.81 -6.30 -36.90
CA LYS A 180 16.25 -6.13 -37.15
C LYS A 180 16.62 -4.79 -37.78
N SER A 181 15.64 -3.94 -38.09
CA SER A 181 15.88 -2.64 -38.72
C SER A 181 16.21 -1.56 -37.70
N ASN A 182 16.94 -0.54 -38.12
CA ASN A 182 17.25 0.62 -37.28
C ASN A 182 16.00 1.38 -36.81
N LEU A 183 14.86 1.23 -37.50
CA LEU A 183 13.61 1.88 -37.13
C LEU A 183 12.92 1.20 -35.93
N ALA A 184 13.18 -0.08 -35.68
CA ALA A 184 12.50 -0.85 -34.63
C ALA A 184 12.82 -0.38 -33.20
N SER A 185 13.95 0.30 -32.99
CA SER A 185 14.28 0.95 -31.72
C SER A 185 13.50 2.26 -31.49
N ILE A 186 12.88 2.80 -32.55
CA ILE A 186 12.20 4.10 -32.54
C ILE A 186 10.68 3.93 -32.60
N VAL A 187 10.18 3.08 -33.52
CA VAL A 187 8.75 2.86 -33.76
C VAL A 187 8.37 1.43 -33.39
N ASN A 188 7.35 1.28 -32.54
CA ASN A 188 6.87 -0.05 -32.14
C ASN A 188 6.15 -0.74 -33.31
N VAL A 189 6.35 -2.05 -33.49
CA VAL A 189 5.69 -2.84 -34.54
C VAL A 189 4.16 -2.76 -34.50
N ILE A 190 3.55 -2.50 -33.34
CA ILE A 190 2.10 -2.28 -33.19
C ILE A 190 1.59 -1.20 -34.15
N PHE A 191 2.37 -0.14 -34.38
CA PHE A 191 2.03 0.92 -35.32
C PHE A 191 1.68 0.34 -36.70
N PHE A 192 2.52 -0.58 -37.20
CA PHE A 192 2.33 -1.21 -38.51
C PHE A 192 1.20 -2.24 -38.50
N PHE A 193 0.95 -2.93 -37.38
CA PHE A 193 -0.22 -3.81 -37.26
C PHE A 193 -1.53 -3.02 -37.34
N PHE A 194 -1.64 -1.86 -36.66
CA PHE A 194 -2.83 -1.01 -36.79
C PHE A 194 -2.98 -0.47 -38.21
N GLN A 195 -1.89 -0.05 -38.87
CA GLN A 195 -1.93 0.35 -40.29
C GLN A 195 -2.39 -0.80 -41.20
N TYR A 196 -1.93 -2.03 -40.96
CA TYR A 196 -2.33 -3.22 -41.70
C TYR A 196 -3.81 -3.57 -41.55
N ILE A 197 -4.35 -3.41 -40.33
CA ILE A 197 -5.75 -3.64 -39.98
C ILE A 197 -6.65 -2.57 -40.60
N PHE A 198 -6.31 -1.29 -40.40
CA PHE A 198 -7.14 -0.17 -40.85
C PHE A 198 -7.01 0.14 -42.35
N ALA A 199 -6.07 -0.48 -43.06
CA ALA A 199 -5.98 -0.37 -44.52
C ALA A 199 -7.26 -0.88 -45.21
N ASP A 200 -7.90 -1.92 -44.67
CA ASP A 200 -9.17 -2.47 -45.13
C ASP A 200 -9.76 -3.39 -44.04
N ILE A 201 -10.69 -2.85 -43.24
CA ILE A 201 -11.30 -3.55 -42.09
C ILE A 201 -12.23 -4.67 -42.56
N GLU A 202 -12.82 -4.55 -43.75
CA GLU A 202 -13.79 -5.54 -44.28
C GLU A 202 -13.09 -6.74 -44.93
N ASN A 203 -11.76 -6.71 -45.05
CA ASN A 203 -10.98 -7.75 -45.67
C ASN A 203 -10.83 -9.01 -44.79
N GLU A 204 -11.68 -10.02 -45.02
CA GLU A 204 -11.65 -11.29 -44.29
C GLU A 204 -10.28 -12.00 -44.32
N LYS A 205 -9.54 -11.84 -45.42
CA LYS A 205 -8.20 -12.43 -45.58
C LYS A 205 -7.19 -11.73 -44.68
N ARG A 206 -7.18 -10.40 -44.60
CA ARG A 206 -6.32 -9.65 -43.66
C ARG A 206 -6.64 -9.99 -42.22
N PHE A 207 -7.93 -10.06 -41.88
CA PHE A 207 -8.41 -10.49 -40.58
C PHE A 207 -7.87 -11.88 -40.21
N SER A 208 -8.01 -12.86 -41.12
CA SER A 208 -7.50 -14.23 -40.89
C SER A 208 -6.00 -14.25 -40.63
N ILE A 209 -5.21 -13.52 -41.43
CA ILE A 209 -3.75 -13.44 -41.29
C ILE A 209 -3.33 -12.83 -39.95
N ILE A 210 -3.95 -11.72 -39.51
CA ILE A 210 -3.59 -11.09 -38.24
C ILE A 210 -4.02 -11.96 -37.04
N MET A 211 -5.15 -12.67 -37.15
CA MET A 211 -5.62 -13.60 -36.13
C MET A 211 -4.71 -14.83 -35.99
N GLU A 212 -4.22 -15.37 -37.11
CA GLU A 212 -3.22 -16.43 -37.11
C GLU A 212 -1.92 -15.95 -36.46
N TYR A 213 -1.49 -14.72 -36.78
CA TYR A 213 -0.32 -14.12 -36.15
C TYR A 213 -0.49 -13.97 -34.62
N MET A 214 -1.62 -13.45 -34.15
CA MET A 214 -1.92 -13.33 -32.71
C MET A 214 -2.03 -14.68 -32.00
N SER A 215 -2.39 -15.74 -32.73
CA SER A 215 -2.52 -17.11 -32.21
C SER A 215 -1.18 -17.84 -32.10
N SER A 216 -0.16 -17.40 -32.84
CA SER A 216 1.15 -18.07 -32.93
C SER A 216 2.03 -17.94 -31.67
N GLY A 217 1.78 -16.95 -30.80
CA GLY A 217 2.63 -16.67 -29.64
C GLY A 217 3.98 -16.00 -29.96
N ASN A 218 4.22 -15.63 -31.23
CA ASN A 218 5.41 -14.86 -31.65
C ASN A 218 5.41 -13.41 -31.16
N TYR A 219 4.28 -12.94 -30.67
CA TYR A 219 4.10 -11.59 -30.16
C TYR A 219 3.25 -11.64 -28.88
N PRO A 220 3.46 -10.75 -27.89
CA PRO A 220 2.67 -10.75 -26.68
C PRO A 220 1.22 -10.36 -27.01
N GLN A 221 0.37 -11.35 -27.26
CA GLN A 221 -0.93 -11.11 -27.91
C GLN A 221 -1.87 -10.24 -27.07
N TYR A 222 -1.66 -10.19 -25.74
CA TYR A 222 -2.41 -9.32 -24.83
C TYR A 222 -2.29 -7.82 -25.20
N GLN A 223 -1.30 -7.43 -26.00
CA GLN A 223 -1.13 -6.04 -26.43
C GLN A 223 -2.10 -5.63 -27.55
N LEU A 224 -2.65 -6.57 -28.34
CA LEU A 224 -3.52 -6.25 -29.48
C LEU A 224 -4.85 -7.02 -29.52
N ILE A 225 -4.92 -8.23 -28.95
CA ILE A 225 -6.10 -9.10 -29.10
C ILE A 225 -7.40 -8.49 -28.55
N ASN A 226 -7.32 -7.73 -27.47
CA ASN A 226 -8.48 -7.01 -26.92
C ASN A 226 -8.89 -5.84 -27.83
N ALA A 227 -7.95 -5.17 -28.48
CA ALA A 227 -8.23 -4.11 -29.44
C ALA A 227 -8.95 -4.67 -30.67
N LEU A 228 -8.56 -5.87 -31.14
CA LEU A 228 -9.24 -6.56 -32.25
C LEU A 228 -10.71 -6.82 -31.96
N CYS A 229 -11.08 -7.19 -30.72
CA CYS A 229 -12.49 -7.34 -30.32
C CYS A 229 -13.29 -6.02 -30.33
N SER A 230 -12.64 -4.86 -30.34
CA SER A 230 -13.31 -3.57 -30.47
C SER A 230 -13.32 -3.04 -31.91
N ILE A 231 -12.49 -3.61 -32.79
CA ILE A 231 -12.41 -3.24 -34.22
C ILE A 231 -13.29 -4.18 -35.07
N TYR A 232 -13.21 -5.48 -34.80
CA TYR A 232 -13.97 -6.55 -35.45
C TYR A 232 -15.07 -7.07 -34.53
N ASN A 233 -15.97 -7.89 -35.08
CA ASN A 233 -16.95 -8.60 -34.28
C ASN A 233 -16.24 -9.49 -33.22
N PRO A 234 -16.54 -9.33 -31.91
CA PRO A 234 -15.91 -10.10 -30.85
C PRO A 234 -16.06 -11.62 -31.00
N ASP A 235 -17.18 -12.09 -31.56
CA ASP A 235 -17.43 -13.53 -31.73
C ASP A 235 -16.54 -14.13 -32.82
N ASP A 236 -16.34 -13.42 -33.92
CA ASP A 236 -15.44 -13.84 -35.01
C ASP A 236 -13.99 -13.88 -34.53
N VAL A 237 -13.58 -12.90 -33.72
CA VAL A 237 -12.26 -12.89 -33.06
C VAL A 237 -12.10 -14.10 -32.15
N MET A 238 -13.11 -14.42 -31.33
CA MET A 238 -13.07 -15.59 -30.44
C MET A 238 -12.98 -16.90 -31.21
N GLN A 239 -13.76 -17.03 -32.29
CA GLN A 239 -13.76 -18.22 -33.14
C GLN A 239 -12.40 -18.42 -33.84
N SER A 240 -11.79 -17.32 -34.28
CA SER A 240 -10.51 -17.34 -35.00
C SER A 240 -9.30 -17.43 -34.06
N PHE A 241 -9.46 -17.20 -32.75
CA PHE A 241 -8.36 -17.21 -31.79
C PHE A 241 -7.92 -18.62 -31.39
N ASN A 242 -7.04 -19.21 -32.20
CA ASN A 242 -6.49 -20.55 -31.99
C ASN A 242 -5.11 -20.54 -31.30
N TYR A 243 -5.01 -19.87 -30.16
CA TYR A 243 -3.74 -19.81 -29.41
C TYR A 243 -3.26 -21.19 -28.97
N CYS A 244 -2.05 -21.58 -29.36
CA CYS A 244 -1.50 -22.92 -29.16
C CYS A 244 -0.12 -22.97 -28.47
N SER A 245 0.44 -21.82 -28.08
CA SER A 245 1.80 -21.74 -27.52
C SER A 245 1.82 -21.90 -25.99
N GLY A 246 2.67 -22.81 -25.49
CA GLY A 246 2.87 -23.07 -24.06
C GLY A 246 2.10 -24.28 -23.50
N THR A 247 2.03 -24.40 -22.17
CA THR A 247 1.33 -25.52 -21.51
C THR A 247 -0.18 -25.44 -21.68
N LYS A 248 -0.90 -26.56 -21.52
CA LYS A 248 -2.38 -26.60 -21.56
C LYS A 248 -3.04 -25.57 -20.63
N GLN A 249 -2.46 -25.34 -19.46
CA GLN A 249 -2.93 -24.35 -18.49
C GLN A 249 -2.74 -22.92 -19.00
N THR A 250 -1.59 -22.63 -19.63
CA THR A 250 -1.31 -21.34 -20.26
C THR A 250 -2.28 -21.08 -21.41
N ILE A 251 -2.47 -22.04 -22.31
CA ILE A 251 -3.41 -21.95 -23.44
C ILE A 251 -4.84 -21.66 -22.93
N TYR A 252 -5.31 -22.44 -21.95
CA TYR A 252 -6.64 -22.23 -21.35
C TYR A 252 -6.76 -20.84 -20.70
N LYS A 253 -5.72 -20.38 -20.01
CA LYS A 253 -5.70 -19.04 -19.38
C LYS A 253 -5.85 -17.94 -20.42
N HIS A 254 -5.18 -18.03 -21.58
CA HIS A 254 -5.30 -17.02 -22.64
C HIS A 254 -6.68 -17.00 -23.27
N LYS A 255 -7.24 -18.17 -23.64
CA LYS A 255 -8.61 -18.27 -24.18
C LYS A 255 -9.66 -17.77 -23.19
N ARG A 256 -9.52 -18.13 -21.90
CA ARG A 256 -10.41 -17.65 -20.82
C ARG A 256 -10.32 -16.13 -20.64
N LYS A 257 -9.11 -15.56 -20.67
CA LYS A 257 -8.93 -14.10 -20.56
C LYS A 257 -9.65 -13.34 -21.68
N LEU A 258 -9.51 -13.80 -22.93
CA LEU A 258 -10.20 -13.20 -24.07
C LEU A 258 -11.72 -13.32 -23.92
N LYS A 259 -12.22 -14.51 -23.55
CA LYS A 259 -13.65 -14.72 -23.29
C LYS A 259 -14.19 -13.76 -22.24
N ASN A 260 -13.52 -13.64 -21.10
CA ASN A 260 -13.92 -12.73 -20.03
C ASN A 260 -13.90 -11.26 -20.50
N TYR A 261 -12.94 -10.87 -21.35
CA TYR A 261 -12.91 -9.53 -21.92
C TYR A 261 -14.12 -9.28 -22.85
N ILE A 262 -14.45 -10.24 -23.71
CA ILE A 262 -15.61 -10.16 -24.62
C ILE A 262 -16.92 -10.08 -23.83
N GLU A 263 -17.06 -10.85 -22.76
CA GLU A 263 -18.22 -10.77 -21.85
C GLU A 263 -18.35 -9.35 -21.26
N CYS A 264 -17.26 -8.80 -20.68
CA CYS A 264 -17.26 -7.42 -20.18
C CYS A 264 -17.61 -6.39 -21.28
N LEU A 265 -17.09 -6.57 -22.49
CA LEU A 265 -17.35 -5.68 -23.63
C LEU A 265 -18.84 -5.71 -24.02
N LYS A 266 -19.42 -6.90 -24.17
CA LYS A 266 -20.84 -7.11 -24.51
C LYS A 266 -21.79 -6.60 -23.42
N ASN A 267 -21.39 -6.70 -22.15
CA ASN A 267 -22.16 -6.21 -21.01
C ASN A 267 -22.06 -4.68 -20.80
N GLY A 268 -21.27 -3.96 -21.60
CA GLY A 268 -21.05 -2.52 -21.40
C GLY A 268 -20.30 -2.20 -20.10
N GLU A 269 -19.43 -3.10 -19.62
CA GLU A 269 -18.62 -2.93 -18.41
C GLU A 269 -17.28 -2.21 -18.68
N ILE A 270 -17.03 -1.85 -19.93
CA ILE A 270 -15.82 -1.16 -20.39
C ILE A 270 -16.19 0.24 -20.86
N ASP A 271 -15.65 1.25 -20.19
CA ASP A 271 -15.75 2.65 -20.58
C ASP A 271 -14.60 2.99 -21.54
N PHE A 272 -14.91 3.56 -22.71
CA PHE A 272 -13.90 3.99 -23.68
C PHE A 272 -13.70 5.50 -23.61
N ILE A 273 -12.42 5.91 -23.53
CA ILE A 273 -12.00 7.32 -23.54
C ILE A 273 -11.04 7.51 -24.71
N SER A 274 -11.33 8.48 -25.56
CA SER A 274 -10.50 8.81 -26.72
C SER A 274 -9.80 10.15 -26.52
N ASN A 275 -8.51 10.16 -26.85
CA ASN A 275 -7.71 11.37 -26.95
C ASN A 275 -7.06 11.38 -28.33
N ALA A 276 -6.92 12.56 -28.93
CA ALA A 276 -6.28 12.69 -30.23
C ALA A 276 -4.98 13.50 -30.12
N PHE A 277 -4.01 13.25 -30.99
CA PHE A 277 -2.75 13.99 -30.99
C PHE A 277 -1.97 13.86 -32.31
N PHE A 278 -1.03 14.76 -32.56
CA PHE A 278 -0.01 14.60 -33.60
C PHE A 278 1.23 13.91 -33.04
N ASP A 279 1.58 12.73 -33.55
CA ASP A 279 2.79 12.01 -33.14
C ASP A 279 4.02 12.61 -33.81
N CYS A 280 4.78 13.41 -33.06
CA CYS A 280 5.99 14.07 -33.54
C CYS A 280 7.11 13.10 -33.98
N LYS A 281 7.08 11.84 -33.55
CA LYS A 281 8.10 10.85 -33.95
C LYS A 281 7.81 10.26 -35.31
N THR A 282 6.54 9.94 -35.59
CA THR A 282 6.12 9.28 -36.84
C THR A 282 5.55 10.24 -37.88
N HIS A 283 5.20 11.47 -37.47
CA HIS A 283 4.45 12.46 -38.25
C HIS A 283 3.09 11.95 -38.74
N TYR A 284 2.38 11.21 -37.91
CA TYR A 284 0.99 10.83 -38.15
C TYR A 284 0.09 11.49 -37.11
N TYR A 285 -1.12 11.86 -37.52
CA TYR A 285 -2.18 12.21 -36.59
C TYR A 285 -2.76 10.92 -36.02
N CYS A 286 -3.01 10.84 -34.72
CA CYS A 286 -3.44 9.63 -34.05
C CYS A 286 -4.68 9.91 -33.19
N VAL A 287 -5.72 9.09 -33.36
CA VAL A 287 -6.78 8.94 -32.36
C VAL A 287 -6.47 7.70 -31.52
N GLN A 288 -6.22 7.91 -30.24
CA GLN A 288 -5.96 6.86 -29.27
C GLN A 288 -7.18 6.65 -28.37
N THR A 289 -7.79 5.48 -28.47
CA THR A 289 -8.93 5.07 -27.66
C THR A 289 -8.50 4.05 -26.62
N LYS A 290 -8.71 4.35 -25.34
CA LYS A 290 -8.39 3.48 -24.20
C LYS A 290 -9.68 2.94 -23.57
N GLY A 291 -9.75 1.62 -23.39
CA GLY A 291 -10.85 0.98 -22.68
C GLY A 291 -10.47 0.70 -21.22
N TYR A 292 -11.31 1.12 -20.28
CA TYR A 292 -11.15 0.91 -18.84
C TYR A 292 -12.32 0.11 -18.29
N LYS A 293 -12.07 -0.81 -17.36
CA LYS A 293 -13.16 -1.45 -16.63
C LYS A 293 -13.78 -0.43 -15.67
N LYS A 294 -15.11 -0.39 -15.56
CA LYS A 294 -15.83 0.54 -14.66
C LYS A 294 -15.29 0.52 -13.22
N ASN A 295 -14.89 -0.65 -12.72
CA ASN A 295 -14.41 -0.84 -11.35
C ASN A 295 -12.88 -0.64 -11.20
N ASN A 296 -12.15 -0.37 -12.28
CA ASN A 296 -10.71 -0.12 -12.27
C ASN A 296 -10.31 0.85 -13.41
N ARG A 297 -10.24 2.14 -13.06
CA ARG A 297 -9.85 3.22 -13.99
C ARG A 297 -8.35 3.51 -14.00
N GLN A 298 -7.53 2.73 -13.27
CA GLN A 298 -6.10 3.03 -13.13
C GLN A 298 -5.27 2.57 -14.33
N PHE A 299 -5.65 1.45 -14.96
CA PHE A 299 -4.93 0.88 -16.10
C PHE A 299 -5.89 0.50 -17.23
N PRO A 300 -5.61 0.87 -18.49
CA PRO A 300 -6.44 0.48 -19.62
C PRO A 300 -6.33 -1.02 -19.87
N VAL A 301 -7.47 -1.67 -20.10
CA VAL A 301 -7.54 -3.10 -20.51
C VAL A 301 -7.34 -3.29 -22.00
N THR A 302 -7.47 -2.22 -22.79
CA THR A 302 -7.18 -2.19 -24.23
C THR A 302 -6.80 -0.77 -24.65
N THR A 303 -5.97 -0.66 -25.70
CA THR A 303 -5.61 0.61 -26.35
C THR A 303 -5.69 0.40 -27.85
N ILE A 304 -6.42 1.27 -28.55
CA ILE A 304 -6.61 1.26 -29.99
C ILE A 304 -6.02 2.55 -30.53
N ASN A 305 -5.06 2.47 -31.46
CA ASN A 305 -4.49 3.65 -32.09
C ASN A 305 -4.86 3.63 -33.58
N ARG A 306 -5.57 4.67 -34.03
CA ARG A 306 -5.86 4.88 -35.45
C ARG A 306 -5.03 6.06 -35.93
N TYR A 307 -4.10 5.80 -36.86
CA TYR A 307 -3.19 6.80 -37.39
C TYR A 307 -3.61 7.24 -38.79
N PHE A 308 -3.48 8.53 -39.06
CA PHE A 308 -3.87 9.22 -40.29
C PHE A 308 -2.67 10.01 -40.82
N GLU A 309 -2.45 9.94 -42.13
CA GLU A 309 -1.28 10.56 -42.75
C GLU A 309 -1.47 12.07 -42.90
N THR A 310 -2.69 12.48 -43.20
CA THR A 310 -3.02 13.90 -43.42
C THR A 310 -3.99 14.42 -42.35
N PHE A 311 -3.94 15.75 -42.12
CA PHE A 311 -4.90 16.40 -41.24
C PHE A 311 -6.34 16.26 -41.75
N ALA A 312 -6.53 16.29 -43.08
CA ALA A 312 -7.84 16.15 -43.72
C ALA A 312 -8.51 14.80 -43.39
N GLU A 313 -7.78 13.68 -43.50
CA GLU A 313 -8.28 12.36 -43.12
C GLU A 313 -8.60 12.27 -41.62
N PHE A 314 -7.72 12.85 -40.80
CA PHE A 314 -7.86 12.87 -39.36
C PHE A 314 -9.10 13.65 -38.90
N ILE A 315 -9.32 14.85 -39.44
CA ILE A 315 -10.41 15.73 -39.01
C ILE A 315 -11.76 15.26 -39.54
N ASP A 316 -11.78 14.64 -40.72
CA ASP A 316 -12.96 13.96 -41.26
C ASP A 316 -13.40 12.83 -40.32
N TYR A 317 -12.47 11.97 -39.89
CA TYR A 317 -12.76 10.91 -38.92
C TYR A 317 -13.27 11.44 -37.56
N GLN A 318 -12.75 12.59 -37.12
CA GLN A 318 -13.17 13.25 -35.88
C GLN A 318 -14.45 14.09 -36.03
N ASN A 319 -15.07 14.13 -37.22
CA ASN A 319 -16.26 14.93 -37.54
C ASN A 319 -16.09 16.43 -37.16
N GLY A 320 -14.91 17.00 -37.39
CA GLY A 320 -14.62 18.40 -37.08
C GLY A 320 -14.47 18.72 -35.58
N ASN A 321 -14.37 17.71 -34.72
CA ASN A 321 -14.20 17.90 -33.27
C ASN A 321 -12.75 17.67 -32.81
N LEU A 322 -12.14 18.74 -32.28
CA LEU A 322 -10.77 18.76 -31.76
C LEU A 322 -10.70 18.86 -30.23
N THR A 323 -11.82 18.70 -29.51
CA THR A 323 -11.75 18.63 -28.04
C THR A 323 -10.85 17.48 -27.59
N ASN A 324 -10.07 17.70 -26.54
CA ASN A 324 -9.09 16.75 -26.00
C ASN A 324 -8.05 16.27 -27.05
N CYS A 325 -7.69 17.15 -27.98
CA CYS A 325 -6.70 16.93 -29.03
C CYS A 325 -5.41 17.71 -28.78
N ASP A 326 -4.25 17.05 -28.90
CA ASP A 326 -2.92 17.68 -28.77
C ASP A 326 -2.20 17.77 -30.13
N LEU A 327 -2.36 18.92 -30.79
CA LEU A 327 -1.71 19.28 -32.05
C LEU A 327 -0.49 20.17 -31.85
N SER A 328 -0.02 20.36 -30.62
CA SER A 328 1.09 21.28 -30.30
C SER A 328 2.37 21.00 -31.10
N CYS A 329 2.62 19.72 -31.41
CA CYS A 329 3.77 19.27 -32.17
C CYS A 329 3.59 19.31 -33.70
N ALA A 330 2.41 19.68 -34.22
CA ALA A 330 2.13 19.73 -35.66
C ALA A 330 2.61 21.05 -36.28
N LEU A 331 3.92 21.30 -36.24
CA LEU A 331 4.52 22.62 -36.48
C LEU A 331 4.24 23.24 -37.85
N GLU A 332 3.99 22.43 -38.88
CA GLU A 332 3.69 22.89 -40.25
C GLU A 332 2.20 22.82 -40.62
N CYS A 333 1.32 22.60 -39.63
CA CYS A 333 -0.12 22.53 -39.83
C CYS A 333 -0.73 23.95 -39.91
N ASN A 334 -0.88 24.47 -41.13
CA ASN A 334 -1.40 25.82 -41.41
C ASN A 334 -2.91 25.86 -41.65
N GLU A 335 -3.68 25.17 -40.81
CA GLU A 335 -5.13 25.07 -40.94
C GLU A 335 -5.85 26.20 -40.20
N ASP A 336 -7.02 26.58 -40.71
CA ASP A 336 -7.89 27.54 -40.04
C ASP A 336 -8.73 26.83 -38.97
N PHE A 337 -8.20 26.78 -37.74
CA PHE A 337 -8.82 26.08 -36.62
C PHE A 337 -10.15 26.69 -36.15
N SER A 338 -10.52 27.89 -36.61
CA SER A 338 -11.82 28.51 -36.29
C SER A 338 -13.01 27.74 -36.88
N LYS A 339 -12.75 26.87 -37.86
CA LYS A 339 -13.75 26.01 -38.52
C LYS A 339 -14.13 24.77 -37.70
N TYR A 340 -13.41 24.48 -36.62
CA TYR A 340 -13.55 23.25 -35.84
C TYR A 340 -14.01 23.52 -34.41
N THR A 341 -14.58 22.49 -33.78
CA THR A 341 -14.94 22.57 -32.35
C THR A 341 -13.69 22.40 -31.50
N ILE A 342 -13.34 23.41 -30.70
CA ILE A 342 -12.20 23.41 -29.77
C ILE A 342 -12.66 23.81 -28.36
N ASP A 343 -11.89 23.43 -27.35
CA ASP A 343 -12.10 23.83 -25.95
C ASP A 343 -10.76 23.96 -25.19
N LYS A 344 -10.85 24.17 -23.88
CA LYS A 344 -9.67 24.33 -23.01
C LYS A 344 -8.70 23.13 -22.96
N THR A 345 -9.14 21.97 -23.45
CA THR A 345 -8.34 20.74 -23.49
C THR A 345 -7.63 20.55 -24.83
N THR A 346 -7.91 21.41 -25.80
CA THR A 346 -7.28 21.39 -27.13
C THR A 346 -5.95 22.13 -27.08
N LYS A 347 -4.87 21.49 -27.49
CA LYS A 347 -3.57 22.15 -27.70
C LYS A 347 -3.34 22.35 -29.18
N LEU A 348 -3.29 23.61 -29.60
CA LEU A 348 -3.06 23.98 -31.00
C LEU A 348 -1.55 24.02 -31.30
N PRO A 349 -1.15 23.91 -32.58
CA PRO A 349 0.23 24.14 -33.00
C PRO A 349 0.73 25.51 -32.52
N ILE A 350 2.00 25.60 -32.17
CA ILE A 350 2.63 26.87 -31.76
C ILE A 350 2.62 27.81 -32.97
N ASN A 351 1.66 28.74 -33.02
CA ASN A 351 1.56 29.77 -34.05
C ASN A 351 1.83 31.15 -33.43
N LEU A 352 2.80 31.89 -33.97
CA LEU A 352 3.37 33.10 -33.36
C LEU A 352 2.40 34.30 -33.27
N ASN A 353 1.19 34.18 -33.81
CA ASN A 353 0.21 35.27 -33.93
C ASN A 353 -0.88 35.28 -32.84
N VAL A 354 -0.80 34.43 -31.81
CA VAL A 354 -1.80 34.36 -30.72
C VAL A 354 -1.32 35.16 -29.51
N LYS A 355 -2.23 35.90 -28.84
CA LYS A 355 -1.93 36.56 -27.56
C LYS A 355 -1.74 35.51 -26.48
N ILE A 356 -0.58 35.54 -25.81
CA ILE A 356 -0.15 34.50 -24.87
C ILE A 356 0.12 35.10 -23.49
N ASN A 357 -0.32 34.37 -22.46
CA ASN A 357 -0.03 34.65 -21.06
C ASN A 357 1.09 33.71 -20.60
N TYR A 358 2.10 34.26 -19.94
CA TYR A 358 3.21 33.50 -19.36
C TYR A 358 3.07 33.48 -17.83
N THR A 359 3.19 32.30 -17.22
CA THR A 359 3.16 32.14 -15.76
C THR A 359 4.29 31.23 -15.27
N VAL A 360 4.76 31.51 -14.05
CA VAL A 360 5.80 30.73 -13.38
C VAL A 360 5.29 30.30 -12.01
N GLU A 361 5.09 29.01 -11.82
CA GLU A 361 4.73 28.40 -10.54
C GLU A 361 6.01 27.92 -9.84
N LYS A 362 6.17 28.26 -8.56
CA LYS A 362 7.39 28.01 -7.78
C LYS A 362 6.99 27.38 -6.44
N TYR A 363 7.56 26.25 -6.06
CA TYR A 363 7.22 25.63 -4.77
C TYR A 363 8.32 24.71 -4.23
N TYR A 364 8.30 24.50 -2.91
CA TYR A 364 9.15 23.56 -2.20
C TYR A 364 8.33 22.38 -1.67
N ASN A 365 8.76 21.16 -1.98
CA ASN A 365 8.10 19.94 -1.52
C ASN A 365 9.10 18.77 -1.43
N ASN A 366 8.94 17.86 -0.46
CA ASN A 366 9.78 16.67 -0.31
C ASN A 366 11.30 16.96 -0.38
N LYS A 367 11.74 18.04 0.29
CA LYS A 367 13.14 18.48 0.31
C LYS A 367 13.73 18.89 -1.04
N LYS A 368 12.89 19.26 -2.01
CA LYS A 368 13.30 19.75 -3.33
C LYS A 368 12.52 20.99 -3.73
N PHE A 369 13.11 21.79 -4.61
CA PHE A 369 12.49 22.97 -5.21
C PHE A 369 12.01 22.66 -6.63
N TYR A 370 10.87 23.21 -6.99
CA TYR A 370 10.25 23.00 -8.29
C TYR A 370 9.87 24.34 -8.92
N VAL A 371 10.10 24.45 -10.23
CA VAL A 371 9.65 25.56 -11.06
C VAL A 371 8.90 25.02 -12.26
N THR A 372 7.70 25.53 -12.52
CA THR A 372 6.92 25.21 -13.72
C THR A 372 6.63 26.48 -14.50
N GLN A 373 7.16 26.57 -15.72
CA GLN A 373 6.91 27.66 -16.65
C GLN A 373 5.79 27.26 -17.61
N LYS A 374 4.75 28.08 -17.76
CA LYS A 374 3.59 27.79 -18.63
C LYS A 374 3.30 28.97 -19.55
N TRP A 375 3.11 28.68 -20.83
CA TRP A 375 2.57 29.61 -21.83
C TRP A 375 1.16 29.18 -22.15
N CYS A 376 0.18 30.04 -21.91
CA CYS A 376 -1.23 29.76 -22.14
C CYS A 376 -1.82 30.73 -23.17
N ASN A 377 -2.80 30.29 -23.95
CA ASN A 377 -3.60 31.19 -24.79
C ASN A 377 -4.56 32.04 -23.92
N THR A 378 -5.32 32.93 -24.56
CA THR A 378 -6.32 33.78 -23.89
C THR A 378 -7.41 33.00 -23.16
N ASP A 379 -7.65 31.75 -23.55
CA ASP A 379 -8.66 30.87 -22.94
C ASP A 379 -8.10 30.04 -21.77
N GLY A 380 -6.82 30.24 -21.43
CA GLY A 380 -6.13 29.53 -20.33
C GLY A 380 -5.60 28.14 -20.69
N CYS A 381 -5.59 27.76 -21.98
CA CYS A 381 -5.08 26.47 -22.44
C CYS A 381 -3.55 26.50 -22.51
N THR A 382 -2.89 25.51 -21.91
CA THR A 382 -1.42 25.39 -21.97
C THR A 382 -0.95 25.04 -23.39
N ILE A 383 -0.15 25.92 -23.97
CA ILE A 383 0.52 25.77 -25.26
C ILE A 383 1.89 25.09 -25.09
N LYS A 384 2.68 25.56 -24.12
CA LYS A 384 4.02 25.05 -23.81
C LYS A 384 4.24 25.03 -22.30
N GLU A 385 4.97 24.04 -21.80
CA GLU A 385 5.29 23.88 -20.37
C GLU A 385 6.72 23.36 -20.21
N TYR A 386 7.49 23.94 -19.27
CA TYR A 386 8.75 23.37 -18.79
C TYR A 386 8.69 23.14 -17.29
N LYS A 387 9.20 22.00 -16.83
CA LYS A 387 9.29 21.63 -15.41
C LYS A 387 10.74 21.46 -15.02
N HIS A 388 11.11 22.10 -13.94
CA HIS A 388 12.46 22.12 -13.39
C HIS A 388 12.43 21.64 -11.95
N THR A 389 13.50 20.96 -11.52
CA THR A 389 13.66 20.47 -10.16
C THR A 389 15.07 20.75 -9.70
N PHE A 390 15.22 21.29 -8.50
CA PHE A 390 16.50 21.64 -7.91
C PHE A 390 16.62 21.04 -6.50
N ASP A 391 17.79 20.50 -6.20
CA ASP A 391 18.10 19.97 -4.87
C ASP A 391 18.54 21.07 -3.92
N TYR A 392 19.23 22.10 -4.44
CA TYR A 392 19.78 23.19 -3.65
C TYR A 392 19.01 24.50 -3.80
N PHE A 393 18.92 25.25 -2.69
CA PHE A 393 18.26 26.56 -2.66
C PHE A 393 18.98 27.59 -3.54
N PHE A 394 20.31 27.61 -3.57
CA PHE A 394 21.05 28.56 -4.39
C PHE A 394 20.84 28.34 -5.90
N ASP A 395 20.68 27.10 -6.36
CA ASP A 395 20.38 26.82 -7.77
C ASP A 395 18.96 27.27 -8.11
N PHE A 396 18.01 27.00 -7.22
CA PHE A 396 16.63 27.48 -7.36
C PHE A 396 16.56 29.01 -7.46
N VAL A 397 17.28 29.73 -6.60
CA VAL A 397 17.35 31.20 -6.62
C VAL A 397 18.06 31.72 -7.87
N ALA A 398 19.19 31.10 -8.25
CA ALA A 398 19.95 31.48 -9.44
C ALA A 398 19.14 31.30 -10.72
N PHE A 399 18.44 30.17 -10.86
CA PHE A 399 17.54 29.89 -11.97
C PHE A 399 16.48 31.00 -12.13
N LEU A 400 15.86 31.39 -11.02
CA LEU A 400 14.81 32.41 -10.97
C LEU A 400 15.35 33.84 -10.95
N LYS A 401 16.68 34.03 -11.01
CA LYS A 401 17.33 35.35 -10.93
C LYS A 401 16.88 36.16 -9.70
N GLY A 402 16.64 35.49 -8.58
CA GLY A 402 16.18 36.11 -7.34
C GLY A 402 14.66 36.30 -7.21
N ASP A 403 13.85 36.06 -8.25
CA ASP A 403 12.40 36.23 -8.16
C ASP A 403 11.70 35.01 -7.54
N LEU A 404 11.51 35.03 -6.23
CA LEU A 404 10.74 34.04 -5.46
C LEU A 404 9.34 34.56 -5.12
N SER A 405 8.87 35.63 -5.79
CA SER A 405 7.54 36.18 -5.55
C SER A 405 6.48 35.12 -5.81
N SER A 406 5.43 35.10 -4.97
CA SER A 406 4.34 34.13 -4.99
C SER A 406 4.75 32.66 -4.88
N ALA A 407 5.99 32.36 -4.48
CA ALA A 407 6.43 30.97 -4.29
C ALA A 407 5.75 30.32 -3.09
N ASN A 408 5.38 29.05 -3.22
CA ASN A 408 4.90 28.26 -2.09
C ASN A 408 6.08 27.62 -1.33
N LEU A 409 6.51 28.28 -0.27
CA LEU A 409 7.67 27.91 0.55
C LEU A 409 7.25 27.53 1.98
N LEU A 410 5.98 27.18 2.18
CA LEU A 410 5.38 26.98 3.51
C LEU A 410 6.12 25.94 4.36
N PHE A 411 6.61 24.87 3.73
CA PHE A 411 7.33 23.78 4.40
C PHE A 411 8.86 23.93 4.32
N CYS A 412 9.37 25.09 3.88
CA CYS A 412 10.79 25.36 3.75
C CYS A 412 11.37 26.00 5.01
N ASP A 413 11.25 25.33 6.17
CA ASP A 413 11.67 25.88 7.47
C ASP A 413 13.15 26.26 7.55
N GLY A 414 13.99 25.68 6.68
CA GLY A 414 15.41 25.99 6.57
C GLY A 414 15.70 27.45 6.20
N LEU A 415 14.72 28.18 5.65
CA LEU A 415 14.84 29.63 5.41
C LEU A 415 15.12 30.44 6.69
N LYS A 416 14.84 29.87 7.87
CA LYS A 416 15.21 30.47 9.15
C LYS A 416 16.72 30.67 9.30
N PHE A 417 17.56 29.90 8.61
CA PHE A 417 19.02 30.00 8.65
C PHE A 417 19.56 31.08 7.69
N LEU A 418 18.78 31.53 6.71
CA LEU A 418 19.21 32.53 5.73
C LEU A 418 19.47 33.90 6.38
N GLU A 419 20.72 34.30 6.58
CA GLU A 419 21.07 35.58 7.24
C GLU A 419 20.97 36.79 6.31
N HIS A 420 21.30 36.60 5.03
CA HIS A 420 21.31 37.64 4.01
C HIS A 420 20.48 37.20 2.82
N TRP A 421 19.58 38.06 2.35
CA TRP A 421 18.68 37.78 1.23
C TRP A 421 18.57 38.99 0.28
N ASP A 422 19.58 39.86 0.28
CA ASP A 422 19.68 40.96 -0.66
C ASP A 422 19.65 40.42 -2.09
N GLY A 423 18.68 40.89 -2.89
CA GLY A 423 18.45 40.41 -4.25
C GLY A 423 17.51 39.21 -4.38
N ILE A 424 16.85 38.78 -3.29
CA ILE A 424 15.76 37.79 -3.34
C ILE A 424 14.42 38.49 -3.08
N ASP A 425 13.49 38.37 -4.03
CA ASP A 425 12.13 38.88 -3.90
C ASP A 425 11.20 37.80 -3.31
N PHE A 426 10.71 38.01 -2.10
CA PHE A 426 9.71 37.13 -1.45
C PHE A 426 8.29 37.71 -1.48
N THR A 427 8.01 38.71 -2.32
CA THR A 427 6.70 39.37 -2.37
C THR A 427 5.58 38.34 -2.60
N ASN A 428 4.57 38.33 -1.71
CA ASN A 428 3.45 37.39 -1.71
C ASN A 428 3.83 35.89 -1.62
N ALA A 429 5.06 35.54 -1.22
CA ALA A 429 5.43 34.16 -1.00
C ALA A 429 4.61 33.54 0.15
N LYS A 430 4.17 32.29 -0.01
CA LYS A 430 3.46 31.56 1.03
C LYS A 430 4.47 31.02 2.04
N LEU A 431 4.49 31.63 3.23
CA LEU A 431 5.46 31.38 4.29
C LEU A 431 4.73 31.34 5.64
N ARG A 432 5.37 30.72 6.64
CA ARG A 432 4.92 30.83 8.03
C ARG A 432 5.11 32.25 8.56
N SER A 433 4.29 32.67 9.53
CA SER A 433 4.26 34.05 10.04
C SER A 433 5.63 34.54 10.54
N TYR A 434 6.38 33.70 11.25
CA TYR A 434 7.72 34.08 11.75
C TYR A 434 8.74 34.35 10.62
N LEU A 435 8.61 33.68 9.47
CA LEU A 435 9.45 33.96 8.29
C LEU A 435 8.97 35.23 7.59
N CYS A 436 7.67 35.49 7.56
CA CYS A 436 7.15 36.77 7.08
C CYS A 436 7.71 37.93 7.92
N GLU A 437 7.74 37.81 9.25
CA GLU A 437 8.34 38.81 10.14
C GLU A 437 9.84 38.99 9.87
N LYS A 438 10.58 37.88 9.75
CA LYS A 438 12.01 37.91 9.41
C LYS A 438 12.28 38.66 8.10
N PHE A 439 11.46 38.42 7.07
CA PHE A 439 11.63 39.03 5.75
C PHE A 439 10.86 40.35 5.56
N ASN A 440 10.29 40.91 6.64
CA ASN A 440 9.47 42.14 6.60
C ASN A 440 8.29 42.08 5.62
N LEU A 441 7.62 40.93 5.53
CA LEU A 441 6.45 40.70 4.68
C LEU A 441 5.15 40.86 5.50
N ASN A 442 4.13 41.42 4.86
CA ASN A 442 2.80 41.50 5.45
C ASN A 442 2.11 40.14 5.44
N PHE A 443 1.41 39.80 6.53
CA PHE A 443 0.54 38.63 6.60
C PHE A 443 -0.72 38.96 7.39
N CYS A 444 -1.80 38.22 7.13
CA CYS A 444 -3.05 38.38 7.87
C CYS A 444 -2.95 37.64 9.21
N ILE A 445 -3.17 38.37 10.31
CA ILE A 445 -3.34 37.75 11.63
C ILE A 445 -4.68 37.01 11.63
N GLN A 446 -4.65 35.74 12.00
CA GLN A 446 -5.84 34.93 12.19
C GLN A 446 -6.07 34.72 13.69
N ASP A 447 -7.21 35.18 14.18
CA ASP A 447 -7.61 34.94 15.56
C ASP A 447 -7.97 33.46 15.74
N ILE A 448 -7.21 32.79 16.59
CA ILE A 448 -7.60 31.49 17.14
C ILE A 448 -8.67 31.76 18.18
N HIS A 449 -9.80 31.06 18.10
CA HIS A 449 -10.88 31.16 19.09
C HIS A 449 -10.42 30.60 20.44
N TYR A 450 -9.65 31.38 21.21
CA TYR A 450 -9.08 30.97 22.50
C TYR A 450 -10.16 30.63 23.53
N ASN A 451 -11.38 31.14 23.38
CA ASN A 451 -12.53 30.74 24.19
C ASN A 451 -12.97 29.28 23.95
N LEU A 452 -12.54 28.64 22.86
CA LEU A 452 -12.72 27.20 22.60
C LEU A 452 -11.53 26.37 23.12
N ILE A 453 -10.58 26.98 23.82
CA ILE A 453 -9.42 26.32 24.41
C ILE A 453 -9.56 26.33 25.93
N GLU A 454 -9.75 25.15 26.49
CA GLU A 454 -9.79 24.94 27.92
C GLU A 454 -9.13 23.59 28.23
N SER A 455 -8.48 23.53 29.38
CA SER A 455 -7.83 22.32 29.88
C SER A 455 -8.28 22.09 31.32
N PHE A 456 -8.59 20.84 31.66
CA PHE A 456 -9.03 20.48 33.01
C PHE A 456 -7.85 20.02 33.87
N ASP A 457 -7.74 20.51 35.10
CA ASP A 457 -6.58 20.23 35.98
C ASP A 457 -6.45 18.76 36.40
N SER A 458 -7.56 18.03 36.52
CA SER A 458 -7.55 16.57 36.70
C SER A 458 -6.90 15.87 35.52
N ILE A 459 -7.22 16.29 34.30
CA ILE A 459 -6.72 15.73 33.04
C ILE A 459 -5.25 16.08 32.81
N LYS A 460 -4.84 17.33 33.08
CA LYS A 460 -3.41 17.73 33.03
C LYS A 460 -2.54 16.90 33.96
N ARG A 461 -3.03 16.58 35.17
CA ARG A 461 -2.29 15.72 36.12
C ARG A 461 -2.08 14.32 35.56
N ASN A 462 -3.06 13.75 34.87
CA ASN A 462 -2.94 12.44 34.23
C ASN A 462 -1.86 12.43 33.13
N GLU A 463 -1.78 13.48 32.29
CA GLU A 463 -0.73 13.61 31.27
C GLU A 463 0.68 13.56 31.89
N ASN A 464 0.89 14.32 32.98
CA ASN A 464 2.17 14.36 33.67
C ASN A 464 2.57 12.98 34.23
N THR A 465 1.62 12.19 34.73
CA THR A 465 1.90 10.83 35.23
C THR A 465 2.27 9.84 34.12
N ASN A 466 1.75 10.02 32.89
CA ASN A 466 2.05 9.14 31.77
C ASN A 466 3.47 9.34 31.20
N SER A 467 4.02 10.55 31.30
CA SER A 467 5.35 10.89 30.75
C SER A 467 6.48 10.01 31.30
N LEU A 468 6.33 9.53 32.53
CA LEU A 468 7.27 8.62 33.21
C LEU A 468 7.11 7.15 32.76
N ILE A 469 5.88 6.70 32.47
CA ILE A 469 5.57 5.29 32.12
C ILE A 469 5.90 4.99 30.64
N LEU A 470 5.75 5.99 29.76
CA LEU A 470 6.04 5.86 28.32
C LEU A 470 7.53 5.71 27.98
N GLN A 471 8.44 6.12 28.88
CA GLN A 471 9.89 5.90 28.69
C GLN A 471 10.29 4.44 28.92
N GLU A 472 9.60 3.70 29.80
CA GLU A 472 9.94 2.30 30.10
C GLU A 472 9.40 1.29 29.06
N GLN A 473 8.29 1.58 28.37
CA GLN A 473 7.72 0.67 27.36
C GLN A 473 8.36 0.79 25.96
N ARG A 474 8.95 1.94 25.61
CA ARG A 474 9.56 2.16 24.28
C ARG A 474 10.77 1.26 24.02
N ASP A 475 11.55 0.94 25.05
CA ASP A 475 12.77 0.13 24.91
C ASP A 475 12.51 -1.39 24.83
N LEU A 476 11.33 -1.86 25.24
CA LEU A 476 10.96 -3.28 25.20
C LEU A 476 10.29 -3.68 23.88
N ASP A 477 9.51 -2.78 23.27
CA ASP A 477 8.67 -3.11 22.11
C ASP A 477 9.31 -2.79 20.74
N GLU A 478 10.16 -1.76 20.61
CA GLU A 478 10.78 -1.46 19.31
C GLU A 478 11.72 -2.58 18.82
N GLY A 479 12.37 -3.28 19.75
CA GLY A 479 13.24 -4.42 19.46
C GLY A 479 12.50 -5.71 19.10
N ILE A 480 11.27 -5.90 19.60
CA ILE A 480 10.47 -7.12 19.40
C ILE A 480 9.55 -6.96 18.17
N TYR A 481 8.94 -5.78 17.99
CA TYR A 481 8.04 -5.50 16.88
C TYR A 481 8.76 -5.26 15.54
N ARG A 482 9.94 -4.62 15.50
CA ARG A 482 10.68 -4.43 14.23
C ARG A 482 11.17 -5.74 13.62
N THR A 483 11.61 -6.69 14.42
CA THR A 483 11.99 -8.04 13.94
C THR A 483 10.79 -8.89 13.54
N ASN A 484 9.63 -8.69 14.16
CA ASN A 484 8.42 -9.41 13.80
C ASN A 484 7.83 -8.87 12.48
N ILE A 485 7.77 -7.55 12.26
CA ILE A 485 7.03 -6.96 11.13
C ILE A 485 7.71 -7.19 9.76
N GLN A 486 9.04 -7.29 9.67
CA GLN A 486 9.72 -7.52 8.38
C GLN A 486 9.69 -8.99 7.89
N CYS A 487 9.28 -9.95 8.73
CA CYS A 487 9.29 -11.38 8.40
C CYS A 487 7.92 -12.01 8.12
N PHE A 488 6.82 -11.25 8.20
CA PHE A 488 5.48 -11.77 7.89
C PHE A 488 5.18 -11.67 6.39
N GLY A 489 5.55 -12.71 5.65
CA GLY A 489 5.23 -12.84 4.23
C GLY A 489 3.73 -12.79 3.95
N LYS A 490 3.37 -12.35 2.74
CA LYS A 490 2.04 -12.24 2.11
C LYS A 490 1.08 -13.45 2.24
N TYR A 491 1.49 -14.54 2.88
CA TYR A 491 0.73 -15.80 2.95
C TYR A 491 -0.06 -16.00 4.25
N PHE A 492 0.08 -15.12 5.26
CA PHE A 492 -0.71 -15.17 6.52
C PHE A 492 -1.66 -13.97 6.76
N SER A 493 -1.76 -13.01 5.83
CA SER A 493 -2.50 -11.76 6.06
C SER A 493 -4.03 -11.87 5.94
N TYR A 494 -4.62 -13.07 6.06
CA TYR A 494 -6.08 -13.22 6.02
C TYR A 494 -6.70 -13.44 7.39
N ASP A 495 -5.99 -14.02 8.36
CA ASP A 495 -6.61 -14.38 9.64
C ASP A 495 -6.89 -13.15 10.50
N CYS A 496 -5.95 -12.20 10.53
CA CYS A 496 -6.08 -10.97 11.30
C CYS A 496 -5.82 -9.71 10.47
N GLN A 497 -6.45 -8.62 10.86
CA GLN A 497 -6.31 -7.28 10.29
C GLN A 497 -5.68 -6.35 11.33
N SER A 498 -4.74 -5.51 10.87
CA SER A 498 -4.21 -4.42 11.71
C SER A 498 -5.21 -3.26 11.75
N VAL A 499 -5.54 -2.82 12.96
CA VAL A 499 -6.38 -1.65 13.24
C VAL A 499 -5.51 -0.59 13.88
N TYR A 500 -5.46 0.59 13.26
CA TYR A 500 -4.69 1.72 13.75
C TYR A 500 -5.62 2.67 14.50
N TYR A 501 -5.15 3.29 15.57
CA TYR A 501 -5.99 4.19 16.37
C TYR A 501 -5.22 5.34 17.00
N ILE A 502 -5.95 6.43 17.23
CA ILE A 502 -5.51 7.64 17.92
C ILE A 502 -6.72 8.33 18.56
N SER A 503 -6.53 9.01 19.69
CA SER A 503 -7.56 9.80 20.36
C SER A 503 -6.98 11.07 20.97
N ASP A 504 -7.87 12.01 21.32
CA ASP A 504 -7.50 13.20 22.10
C ASP A 504 -6.38 14.03 21.43
N ILE A 505 -6.50 14.28 20.13
CA ILE A 505 -5.51 15.03 19.33
C ILE A 505 -5.47 16.50 19.77
N HIS A 506 -6.62 17.08 20.14
CA HIS A 506 -6.75 18.45 20.66
C HIS A 506 -6.10 19.51 19.77
N LEU A 507 -6.49 19.58 18.49
CA LEU A 507 -5.86 20.46 17.49
C LEU A 507 -5.78 21.91 17.94
N MET A 508 -6.80 22.44 18.63
CA MET A 508 -6.77 23.81 19.14
C MET A 508 -5.61 24.06 20.13
N HIS A 509 -5.32 23.09 21.01
CA HIS A 509 -4.14 23.14 21.89
C HIS A 509 -2.84 23.04 21.09
N LYS A 510 -2.80 22.22 20.03
CA LYS A 510 -1.62 22.12 19.15
C LYS A 510 -1.33 23.43 18.42
N LEU A 511 -2.37 24.11 17.94
CA LEU A 511 -2.25 25.42 17.28
C LEU A 511 -1.78 26.51 18.26
N GLN A 512 -2.32 26.52 19.49
CA GLN A 512 -1.88 27.43 20.54
C GLN A 512 -0.41 27.20 20.92
N ASN A 513 -0.03 25.94 21.16
CA ASN A 513 1.34 25.59 21.57
C ASN A 513 2.36 25.82 20.44
N ALA A 514 1.93 25.73 19.18
CA ALA A 514 2.74 26.10 18.02
C ALA A 514 2.81 27.62 17.78
N HIS A 515 2.12 28.43 18.60
CA HIS A 515 2.01 29.88 18.47
C HIS A 515 1.57 30.30 17.06
N CYS A 516 0.57 29.61 16.50
CA CYS A 516 0.03 29.94 15.18
C CYS A 516 -0.58 31.34 15.19
N ARG A 517 -0.22 32.16 14.20
CA ARG A 517 -0.70 33.55 14.06
C ARG A 517 -1.34 33.84 12.71
N SER A 518 -1.16 32.94 11.74
CA SER A 518 -1.64 33.07 10.37
C SER A 518 -2.33 31.78 9.91
N LYS A 519 -3.06 31.87 8.81
CA LYS A 519 -3.67 30.72 8.14
C LYS A 519 -2.62 29.71 7.69
N GLU A 520 -1.48 30.20 7.22
CA GLU A 520 -0.34 29.42 6.80
C GLU A 520 0.25 28.60 7.96
N ASP A 521 0.34 29.17 9.17
CA ASP A 521 0.81 28.43 10.35
C ASP A 521 -0.16 27.27 10.70
N ILE A 522 -1.47 27.53 10.64
CA ILE A 522 -2.50 26.52 10.88
C ILE A 522 -2.41 25.40 9.84
N GLU A 523 -2.29 25.76 8.56
CA GLU A 523 -2.13 24.80 7.47
C GLU A 523 -0.88 23.94 7.67
N TYR A 524 0.24 24.55 8.04
CA TYR A 524 1.49 23.86 8.30
C TYR A 524 1.36 22.81 9.43
N VAL A 525 0.81 23.21 10.58
CA VAL A 525 0.65 22.31 11.74
C VAL A 525 -0.29 21.16 11.41
N ILE A 526 -1.45 21.45 10.83
CA ILE A 526 -2.45 20.44 10.49
C ILE A 526 -1.93 19.48 9.41
N GLN A 527 -1.24 19.99 8.39
CA GLN A 527 -0.67 19.15 7.33
C GLN A 527 0.40 18.21 7.87
N ASN A 528 1.25 18.66 8.80
CA ASN A 528 2.24 17.79 9.43
C ASN A 528 1.58 16.67 10.23
N ILE A 529 0.56 16.97 11.02
CA ILE A 529 -0.21 15.96 11.77
C ILE A 529 -0.87 14.96 10.81
N ALA A 530 -1.51 15.45 9.74
CA ALA A 530 -2.15 14.61 8.73
C ALA A 530 -1.15 13.72 8.00
N ASN A 531 0.03 14.24 7.66
CA ASN A 531 1.11 13.48 7.02
C ASN A 531 1.61 12.35 7.94
N THR A 532 1.81 12.62 9.24
CA THR A 532 2.20 11.59 10.20
C THR A 532 1.18 10.46 10.27
N ILE A 533 -0.10 10.79 10.41
CA ILE A 533 -1.19 9.79 10.42
C ILE A 533 -1.20 9.00 9.10
N ALA A 534 -1.08 9.67 7.95
CA ALA A 534 -1.13 9.02 6.65
C ALA A 534 0.06 8.09 6.38
N ASN A 535 1.25 8.43 6.89
CA ASN A 535 2.46 7.63 6.72
C ASN A 535 2.46 6.37 7.61
N GLU A 536 1.77 6.39 8.75
CA GLU A 536 1.79 5.30 9.71
C GLU A 536 0.60 4.33 9.57
N THR A 537 -0.51 4.77 8.98
CA THR A 537 -1.77 4.00 8.95
C THR A 537 -1.74 2.77 8.04
N GLY A 538 -2.77 1.93 8.16
CA GLY A 538 -3.06 0.79 7.28
C GLY A 538 -4.46 0.85 6.68
N ASP A 539 -5.13 -0.30 6.60
CA ASP A 539 -6.43 -0.42 5.93
C ASP A 539 -7.62 0.09 6.79
N LEU A 540 -7.47 0.15 8.11
CA LEU A 540 -8.49 0.68 9.03
C LEU A 540 -7.85 1.60 10.09
N LEU A 541 -8.38 2.82 10.20
CA LEU A 541 -7.97 3.86 11.14
C LEU A 541 -9.16 4.30 12.00
N LEU A 542 -8.98 4.30 13.32
CA LEU A 542 -9.94 4.80 14.30
C LEU A 542 -9.45 6.14 14.87
N ILE A 543 -10.28 7.18 14.81
CA ILE A 543 -10.01 8.50 15.41
C ILE A 543 -11.08 8.76 16.47
N ASN A 544 -10.71 8.58 17.74
CA ASN A 544 -11.67 8.39 18.83
C ASN A 544 -11.97 9.66 19.65
N GLY A 545 -12.58 10.66 19.02
CA GLY A 545 -13.02 11.90 19.66
C GLY A 545 -11.88 12.84 20.10
N ASP A 546 -12.27 14.04 20.51
CA ASP A 546 -11.40 15.14 20.94
C ASP A 546 -10.30 15.46 19.92
N VAL A 547 -10.73 15.57 18.66
CA VAL A 547 -9.91 16.04 17.55
C VAL A 547 -9.79 17.56 17.59
N SER A 548 -10.90 18.29 17.69
CA SER A 548 -10.91 19.76 17.73
C SER A 548 -12.19 20.30 18.34
N SER A 549 -12.06 21.27 19.24
CA SER A 549 -13.19 22.02 19.78
C SER A 549 -13.77 23.08 18.84
N ASP A 550 -13.02 23.46 17.80
CA ASP A 550 -13.46 24.34 16.72
C ASP A 550 -13.78 23.51 15.48
N PHE A 551 -15.02 23.60 15.01
CA PHE A 551 -15.49 22.87 13.83
C PHE A 551 -14.77 23.30 12.55
N SER A 552 -14.41 24.57 12.39
CA SER A 552 -13.67 25.04 11.20
C SER A 552 -12.27 24.42 11.13
N ILE A 553 -11.60 24.26 12.26
CA ILE A 553 -10.30 23.57 12.36
C ILE A 553 -10.46 22.07 12.12
N PHE A 554 -11.52 21.44 12.64
CA PHE A 554 -11.87 20.07 12.31
C PHE A 554 -12.04 19.87 10.79
N GLN A 555 -12.71 20.82 10.12
CA GLN A 555 -12.88 20.79 8.67
C GLN A 555 -11.56 20.87 7.90
N ILE A 556 -10.64 21.73 8.34
CA ILE A 556 -9.31 21.83 7.74
C ILE A 556 -8.56 20.51 7.92
N PHE A 557 -8.62 19.89 9.10
CA PHE A 557 -8.00 18.60 9.37
C PHE A 557 -8.51 17.49 8.45
N VAL A 558 -9.82 17.29 8.35
CA VAL A 558 -10.40 16.23 7.48
C VAL A 558 -10.08 16.48 6.00
N LYS A 559 -10.18 17.74 5.54
CA LYS A 559 -9.80 18.14 4.16
C LYS A 559 -8.34 17.87 3.87
N THR A 560 -7.48 18.04 4.86
CA THR A 560 -6.04 17.84 4.72
C THR A 560 -5.71 16.35 4.75
N LEU A 561 -6.26 15.61 5.73
CA LEU A 561 -6.10 14.18 5.87
C LEU A 561 -6.58 13.42 4.63
N SER A 562 -7.76 13.75 4.09
CA SER A 562 -8.31 13.09 2.90
C SER A 562 -7.43 13.22 1.64
N LYS A 563 -6.61 14.28 1.54
CA LYS A 563 -5.70 14.49 0.41
C LYS A 563 -4.44 13.62 0.49
N VAL A 564 -4.00 13.28 1.70
CA VAL A 564 -2.73 12.58 1.94
C VAL A 564 -2.90 11.12 2.36
N ILE A 565 -4.07 10.76 2.88
CA ILE A 565 -4.38 9.39 3.30
C ILE A 565 -4.39 8.42 2.10
N PRO A 566 -3.89 7.18 2.25
CA PRO A 566 -4.03 6.18 1.20
C PRO A 566 -5.50 5.92 0.85
N LYS A 567 -5.85 5.92 -0.44
CA LYS A 567 -7.25 5.80 -0.93
C LYS A 567 -8.03 4.58 -0.43
N LYS A 568 -7.35 3.52 0.00
CA LYS A 568 -7.95 2.28 0.48
C LYS A 568 -8.23 2.27 1.99
N THR A 569 -7.71 3.24 2.74
CA THR A 569 -7.84 3.31 4.19
C THR A 569 -9.26 3.72 4.57
N LYS A 570 -9.91 2.89 5.39
CA LYS A 570 -11.21 3.20 6.00
C LYS A 570 -10.96 3.99 7.28
N ILE A 571 -11.60 5.16 7.42
CA ILE A 571 -11.44 6.01 8.60
C ILE A 571 -12.77 6.08 9.34
N VAL A 572 -12.74 5.76 10.63
CA VAL A 572 -13.90 5.75 11.52
C VAL A 572 -13.66 6.73 12.66
N PHE A 573 -14.55 7.72 12.77
CA PHE A 573 -14.56 8.73 13.81
C PHE A 573 -15.63 8.43 14.87
N THR A 574 -15.35 8.83 16.09
CA THR A 574 -16.36 9.16 17.11
C THR A 574 -16.20 10.62 17.52
N LEU A 575 -17.21 11.19 18.18
CA LEU A 575 -17.12 12.51 18.80
C LEU A 575 -16.66 12.36 20.25
N GLY A 576 -15.85 13.30 20.71
CA GLY A 576 -15.56 13.55 22.11
C GLY A 576 -16.31 14.77 22.63
N ASN A 577 -16.05 15.14 23.88
CA ASN A 577 -16.74 16.26 24.51
C ASN A 577 -16.32 17.60 23.90
N HIS A 578 -15.10 17.73 23.39
CA HIS A 578 -14.61 18.96 22.77
C HIS A 578 -15.33 19.29 21.47
N GLU A 579 -15.69 18.29 20.64
CA GLU A 579 -16.41 18.51 19.39
C GLU A 579 -17.77 19.22 19.56
N LEU A 580 -18.34 19.20 20.77
CA LEU A 580 -19.62 19.84 21.09
C LEU A 580 -19.48 21.35 21.33
N TRP A 581 -18.30 21.84 21.70
CA TRP A 581 -18.11 23.19 22.26
C TRP A 581 -18.46 24.33 21.31
N SER A 582 -18.40 24.10 20.00
CA SER A 582 -18.75 25.08 18.96
C SER A 582 -20.26 25.31 18.78
N PHE A 583 -21.12 24.53 19.44
CA PHE A 583 -22.54 24.42 19.09
C PHE A 583 -23.49 24.73 20.25
N SER A 584 -23.24 25.85 20.96
CA SER A 584 -24.18 26.33 21.98
C SER A 584 -25.59 26.47 21.40
N ASN A 585 -26.59 25.88 22.05
CA ASN A 585 -28.01 25.87 21.66
C ASN A 585 -28.43 24.90 20.54
N MET A 586 -27.59 23.93 20.17
CA MET A 586 -28.00 22.84 19.25
C MET A 586 -28.27 21.53 20.01
N THR A 587 -29.15 20.69 19.48
CA THR A 587 -29.37 19.34 20.00
C THR A 587 -28.25 18.39 19.58
N MET A 588 -28.10 17.27 20.29
CA MET A 588 -27.09 16.26 19.96
C MET A 588 -27.25 15.74 18.52
N ASP A 589 -28.48 15.44 18.09
CA ASP A 589 -28.77 14.98 16.72
C ASP A 589 -28.36 15.98 15.64
N GLN A 590 -28.54 17.28 15.90
CA GLN A 590 -28.11 18.34 14.98
C GLN A 590 -26.59 18.37 14.86
N ILE A 591 -25.87 18.29 15.98
CA ILE A 591 -24.40 18.28 16.00
C ILE A 591 -23.88 17.04 15.27
N VAL A 592 -24.41 15.86 15.58
CA VAL A 592 -24.04 14.60 14.90
C VAL A 592 -24.29 14.68 13.40
N SER A 593 -25.39 15.29 12.98
CA SER A 593 -25.71 15.47 11.55
C SER A 593 -24.71 16.38 10.85
N ILE A 594 -24.25 17.46 11.49
CA ILE A 594 -23.24 18.37 10.96
C ILE A 594 -21.93 17.63 10.68
N TYR A 595 -21.38 16.93 11.68
CA TYR A 595 -20.14 16.16 11.52
C TYR A 595 -20.29 15.02 10.51
N ARG A 596 -21.41 14.28 10.55
CA ARG A 596 -21.65 13.14 9.67
C ARG A 596 -21.74 13.57 8.20
N ASN A 597 -22.51 14.63 7.91
CA ASN A 597 -22.64 15.12 6.54
C ASN A 597 -21.29 15.54 5.98
N PHE A 598 -20.48 16.25 6.78
CA PHE A 598 -19.16 16.69 6.37
C PHE A 598 -18.18 15.52 6.18
N LEU A 599 -18.12 14.55 7.09
CA LEU A 599 -17.25 13.36 6.95
C LEU A 599 -17.63 12.49 5.74
N ASN A 600 -18.92 12.37 5.44
CA ASN A 600 -19.42 11.62 4.29
C ASN A 600 -18.93 12.18 2.95
N GLU A 601 -18.72 13.50 2.84
CA GLU A 601 -18.16 14.15 1.63
C GLU A 601 -16.77 13.59 1.27
N TYR A 602 -16.03 13.06 2.26
CA TYR A 602 -14.68 12.51 2.10
C TYR A 602 -14.65 10.97 2.23
N GLY A 603 -15.81 10.31 2.25
CA GLY A 603 -15.90 8.85 2.40
C GLY A 603 -15.45 8.33 3.77
N MET A 604 -15.54 9.16 4.81
CA MET A 604 -15.19 8.81 6.19
C MET A 604 -16.46 8.54 7.01
N TYR A 605 -16.37 7.68 8.03
CA TYR A 605 -17.52 7.26 8.82
C TYR A 605 -17.55 7.96 10.19
N LEU A 606 -18.71 8.41 10.63
CA LEU A 606 -18.96 8.83 12.00
C LEU A 606 -19.86 7.80 12.70
N LEU A 607 -19.45 7.33 13.87
CA LEU A 607 -20.27 6.50 14.74
C LEU A 607 -20.77 7.31 15.94
N HIS A 608 -22.10 7.34 16.12
CA HIS A 608 -22.74 7.86 17.32
C HIS A 608 -23.94 6.99 17.67
N ASN A 609 -23.71 6.02 18.57
CA ASN A 609 -24.64 4.94 18.91
C ASN A 609 -24.97 4.06 17.68
N ASP A 610 -23.99 3.92 16.78
CA ASP A 610 -24.14 3.22 15.50
C ASP A 610 -23.26 1.97 15.46
N LEU A 611 -23.63 1.05 14.57
CA LEU A 611 -22.89 -0.17 14.31
C LEU A 611 -22.34 -0.16 12.88
N LEU A 612 -21.04 -0.36 12.74
CA LEU A 612 -20.36 -0.52 11.47
C LEU A 612 -19.81 -1.94 11.36
N TYR A 613 -19.99 -2.59 10.23
CA TYR A 613 -19.43 -3.91 9.99
C TYR A 613 -18.82 -4.04 8.60
N ASN A 614 -17.94 -5.02 8.45
CA ASN A 614 -17.26 -5.31 7.20
C ASN A 614 -17.54 -6.74 6.74
N GLU A 615 -17.81 -6.94 5.46
CA GLU A 615 -17.96 -8.26 4.85
C GLU A 615 -17.29 -8.34 3.48
N PHE A 616 -17.17 -9.54 2.92
CA PHE A 616 -16.64 -9.73 1.56
C PHE A 616 -17.63 -9.22 0.51
N ASP A 617 -17.10 -8.60 -0.55
CA ASP A 617 -17.90 -8.24 -1.72
C ASP A 617 -18.21 -9.49 -2.56
N ASP A 618 -19.48 -9.90 -2.60
CA ASP A 618 -19.92 -11.04 -3.40
C ASP A 618 -19.94 -10.76 -4.91
N SER A 619 -19.87 -9.49 -5.34
CA SER A 619 -19.99 -9.08 -6.75
C SER A 619 -18.67 -9.12 -7.54
N ILE A 620 -17.53 -9.26 -6.86
CA ILE A 620 -16.19 -9.21 -7.46
C ILE A 620 -15.45 -10.53 -7.14
N THR A 621 -14.74 -11.09 -8.12
CA THR A 621 -13.96 -12.33 -7.93
C THR A 621 -12.66 -12.15 -7.13
N ASP A 622 -12.40 -10.94 -6.65
CA ASP A 622 -11.23 -10.54 -5.86
C ASP A 622 -11.63 -10.38 -4.38
N LEU A 623 -10.66 -10.47 -3.47
CA LEU A 623 -10.82 -10.43 -2.00
C LEU A 623 -11.22 -9.04 -1.44
N ASN A 624 -12.01 -8.28 -2.19
CA ASN A 624 -12.48 -6.97 -1.78
C ASN A 624 -13.52 -7.11 -0.66
N THR A 625 -13.60 -6.08 0.16
CA THR A 625 -14.55 -6.02 1.27
C THR A 625 -15.40 -4.77 1.18
N VAL A 626 -16.67 -4.88 1.57
CA VAL A 626 -17.62 -3.76 1.66
C VAL A 626 -17.82 -3.41 3.13
N THR A 627 -18.02 -2.13 3.41
CA THR A 627 -18.29 -1.64 4.76
C THR A 627 -19.70 -1.07 4.81
N HIS A 628 -20.45 -1.50 5.82
CA HIS A 628 -21.84 -1.14 6.04
C HIS A 628 -21.98 -0.39 7.36
N LEU A 629 -22.82 0.64 7.37
CA LEU A 629 -23.16 1.42 8.55
C LEU A 629 -24.65 1.24 8.83
N VAL A 630 -24.99 0.85 10.06
CA VAL A 630 -26.35 0.72 10.56
C VAL A 630 -26.55 1.76 11.64
N LYS A 631 -27.52 2.64 11.46
CA LYS A 631 -27.76 3.75 12.38
C LYS A 631 -28.51 3.29 13.62
N TYR A 632 -28.37 4.04 14.71
CA TYR A 632 -29.09 3.81 15.97
C TYR A 632 -30.60 3.51 15.78
N HIS A 633 -31.33 4.36 15.07
CA HIS A 633 -32.78 4.18 14.87
C HIS A 633 -33.13 2.88 14.12
N ASP A 634 -32.30 2.48 13.16
CA ASP A 634 -32.51 1.23 12.41
C ASP A 634 -32.22 0.02 13.32
N LEU A 635 -31.13 0.07 14.10
CA LEU A 635 -30.80 -0.96 15.10
C LEU A 635 -31.94 -1.15 16.11
N CYS A 636 -32.55 -0.05 16.55
CA CYS A 636 -33.66 -0.09 17.50
C CYS A 636 -34.87 -0.85 16.97
N GLN A 637 -35.15 -0.76 15.66
CA GLN A 637 -36.28 -1.42 15.00
C GLN A 637 -36.03 -2.89 14.65
N MET A 638 -34.77 -3.35 14.65
CA MET A 638 -34.43 -4.73 14.27
C MET A 638 -34.53 -5.71 15.44
N ASP A 639 -35.25 -6.81 15.28
CA ASP A 639 -35.23 -7.89 16.26
C ASP A 639 -33.89 -8.67 16.26
N ARG A 640 -33.71 -9.54 17.26
CA ARG A 640 -32.49 -10.34 17.43
C ARG A 640 -32.14 -11.18 16.19
N ASN A 641 -33.12 -11.78 15.53
CA ASN A 641 -32.90 -12.64 14.37
C ASN A 641 -32.52 -11.82 13.14
N GLN A 642 -33.11 -10.64 12.97
CA GLN A 642 -32.74 -9.70 11.91
C GLN A 642 -31.27 -9.27 12.05
N ILE A 643 -30.83 -8.93 13.26
CA ILE A 643 -29.44 -8.53 13.52
C ILE A 643 -28.47 -9.71 13.32
N LEU A 644 -28.81 -10.91 13.80
CA LEU A 644 -28.00 -12.12 13.58
C LEU A 644 -27.83 -12.44 12.09
N ASN A 645 -28.89 -12.26 11.31
CA ASN A 645 -28.84 -12.49 9.87
C ASN A 645 -28.01 -11.42 9.14
N LEU A 646 -28.15 -10.16 9.55
CA LEU A 646 -27.38 -9.03 9.02
C LEU A 646 -25.88 -9.23 9.25
N LEU A 647 -25.48 -9.64 10.45
CA LEU A 647 -24.07 -9.78 10.87
C LEU A 647 -23.50 -11.18 10.62
N ARG A 648 -24.22 -12.03 9.86
CA ARG A 648 -23.86 -13.44 9.65
C ARG A 648 -22.47 -13.60 9.03
N ASN A 649 -22.13 -12.76 8.05
CA ASN A 649 -20.87 -12.81 7.32
C ASN A 649 -19.91 -11.66 7.69
N ALA A 650 -20.19 -10.96 8.80
CA ALA A 650 -19.36 -9.87 9.26
C ALA A 650 -17.98 -10.41 9.69
N ARG A 651 -16.91 -9.88 9.08
CA ARG A 651 -15.52 -10.16 9.44
C ARG A 651 -15.12 -9.47 10.73
N TYR A 652 -15.54 -8.22 10.88
CA TYR A 652 -15.41 -7.46 12.11
C TYR A 652 -16.57 -6.46 12.24
N ILE A 653 -16.81 -6.05 13.48
CA ILE A 653 -17.88 -5.13 13.88
C ILE A 653 -17.30 -4.04 14.77
N ILE A 654 -17.78 -2.80 14.61
CA ILE A 654 -17.46 -1.66 15.46
C ILE A 654 -18.78 -1.08 15.95
N LEU A 655 -19.04 -1.18 17.25
CA LEU A 655 -20.10 -0.43 17.92
C LEU A 655 -19.45 0.83 18.51
N GLY A 656 -19.92 2.01 18.12
CA GLY A 656 -19.24 3.23 18.54
C GLY A 656 -20.12 4.44 18.80
N GLY A 657 -19.60 5.34 19.63
CA GLY A 657 -20.24 6.59 20.00
C GLY A 657 -19.38 7.44 20.94
N LEU A 658 -19.95 8.52 21.46
CA LEU A 658 -19.25 9.32 22.47
C LEU A 658 -19.13 8.53 23.78
N GLY A 659 -20.23 7.88 24.19
CA GLY A 659 -20.35 7.22 25.49
C GLY A 659 -20.28 8.28 26.59
N PHE A 660 -21.39 8.87 26.99
CA PHE A 660 -21.38 9.97 27.96
C PHE A 660 -21.00 9.52 29.38
N SER A 661 -20.45 10.42 30.19
CA SER A 661 -19.91 10.12 31.53
C SER A 661 -20.98 10.11 32.64
N GLY A 662 -22.16 9.53 32.38
CA GLY A 662 -23.29 9.49 33.30
C GLY A 662 -23.00 8.80 34.64
N TYR A 663 -22.11 7.80 34.65
CA TYR A 663 -21.69 7.07 35.87
C TYR A 663 -20.41 7.63 36.51
N ASN A 664 -19.77 8.63 35.90
CA ASN A 664 -18.59 9.27 36.47
C ASN A 664 -19.01 10.39 37.43
N GLU A 665 -18.72 10.25 38.71
CA GLU A 665 -19.05 11.27 39.73
C GLU A 665 -17.99 12.37 39.84
N GLU A 666 -16.77 12.14 39.34
CA GLU A 666 -15.63 13.06 39.50
C GLU A 666 -15.43 14.00 38.31
N PHE A 667 -15.70 13.51 37.09
CA PHE A 667 -15.50 14.23 35.83
C PHE A 667 -16.68 14.01 34.87
N ASN A 668 -17.63 14.94 34.92
CA ASN A 668 -18.91 14.89 34.21
C ASN A 668 -19.41 16.29 33.81
N ALA A 669 -20.66 16.40 33.33
CA ALA A 669 -21.24 17.66 32.89
C ALA A 669 -21.18 18.80 33.93
N ASN A 670 -21.27 18.51 35.23
CA ASN A 670 -21.18 19.53 36.29
C ASN A 670 -19.78 20.17 36.38
N ASN A 671 -18.75 19.50 35.87
CA ASN A 671 -17.40 20.05 35.76
C ASN A 671 -17.24 20.95 34.51
N GLY A 672 -18.29 21.13 33.71
CA GLY A 672 -18.28 21.97 32.51
C GLY A 672 -17.72 21.28 31.25
N VAL A 673 -17.52 19.95 31.27
CA VAL A 673 -16.86 19.21 30.17
C VAL A 673 -17.57 19.32 28.81
N TYR A 674 -18.89 19.55 28.80
CA TYR A 674 -19.69 19.82 27.59
C TYR A 674 -20.19 21.28 27.49
N ARG A 675 -19.70 22.17 28.36
CA ARG A 675 -20.13 23.58 28.45
C ARG A 675 -21.65 23.70 28.62
N MET A 676 -22.29 24.58 27.83
CA MET A 676 -23.72 24.83 27.87
C MET A 676 -24.53 23.91 26.93
N VAL A 677 -23.90 22.91 26.30
CA VAL A 677 -24.56 22.07 25.29
C VAL A 677 -25.32 20.91 25.93
N ILE A 678 -24.68 20.23 26.90
CA ILE A 678 -25.25 19.08 27.60
C ILE A 678 -25.17 19.33 29.10
N ASP A 679 -26.33 19.37 29.76
CA ASP A 679 -26.41 19.42 31.23
C ASP A 679 -26.30 18.01 31.83
N ARG A 680 -26.13 17.92 33.15
CA ARG A 680 -25.97 16.62 33.85
C ARG A 680 -27.16 15.69 33.65
N LYS A 681 -28.38 16.21 33.57
CA LYS A 681 -29.59 15.39 33.35
C LYS A 681 -29.58 14.76 31.96
N SER A 682 -29.23 15.55 30.95
CA SER A 682 -29.14 15.13 29.56
C SER A 682 -28.00 14.15 29.37
N GLU A 683 -26.83 14.40 29.97
CA GLU A 683 -25.68 13.47 29.98
C GLU A 683 -26.06 12.09 30.50
N ILE A 684 -26.74 12.01 31.66
CA ILE A 684 -27.21 10.74 32.23
C ILE A 684 -28.21 10.05 31.30
N THR A 685 -29.05 10.82 30.61
CA THR A 685 -30.03 10.28 29.66
C THR A 685 -29.33 9.68 28.44
N GLU A 686 -28.40 10.41 27.83
CA GLU A 686 -27.61 9.93 26.68
C GLU A 686 -26.71 8.75 27.05
N THR A 687 -26.22 8.70 28.29
CA THR A 687 -25.46 7.56 28.82
C THR A 687 -26.30 6.28 28.77
N LYS A 688 -27.54 6.35 29.25
CA LYS A 688 -28.47 5.20 29.24
C LYS A 688 -28.81 4.74 27.83
N VAL A 689 -28.91 5.65 26.87
CA VAL A 689 -29.17 5.31 25.46
C VAL A 689 -28.11 4.36 24.91
N PHE A 690 -26.82 4.67 25.14
CA PHE A 690 -25.73 3.81 24.68
C PHE A 690 -25.63 2.51 25.51
N GLU A 691 -25.82 2.59 26.83
CA GLU A 691 -25.81 1.42 27.71
C GLU A 691 -26.90 0.40 27.34
N ASP A 692 -28.13 0.86 27.11
CA ASP A 692 -29.26 0.00 26.72
C ASP A 692 -29.01 -0.68 25.37
N LEU A 693 -28.46 0.07 24.40
CA LEU A 693 -28.06 -0.47 23.10
C LEU A 693 -26.97 -1.54 23.27
N TYR A 694 -25.94 -1.23 24.05
CA TYR A 694 -24.83 -2.14 24.34
C TYR A 694 -25.34 -3.45 24.96
N ASN A 695 -26.14 -3.36 26.02
CA ASN A 695 -26.68 -4.52 26.72
C ASN A 695 -27.58 -5.39 25.84
N ARG A 696 -28.35 -4.77 24.94
CA ARG A 696 -29.18 -5.48 23.95
C ARG A 696 -28.33 -6.24 22.92
N LEU A 697 -27.23 -5.65 22.47
CA LEU A 697 -26.39 -6.21 21.41
C LEU A 697 -25.31 -7.16 21.93
N ALA A 698 -24.84 -7.00 23.16
CA ALA A 698 -23.73 -7.77 23.73
C ALA A 698 -23.89 -9.30 23.57
N PRO A 699 -25.07 -9.93 23.79
CA PRO A 699 -25.26 -11.36 23.59
C PRO A 699 -25.13 -11.84 22.13
N ILE A 700 -25.26 -10.92 21.16
CA ILE A 700 -25.09 -11.20 19.72
C ILE A 700 -23.63 -10.98 19.32
N LEU A 701 -23.03 -9.91 19.83
CA LEU A 701 -21.69 -9.46 19.44
C LEU A 701 -20.58 -10.30 20.08
N SER A 702 -20.80 -10.92 21.24
CA SER A 702 -19.78 -11.68 21.99
C SER A 702 -19.21 -12.88 21.23
N GLY A 703 -19.95 -13.41 20.25
CA GLY A 703 -19.49 -14.46 19.33
C GLY A 703 -18.90 -13.92 18.01
N LYS A 704 -18.57 -12.63 17.93
CA LYS A 704 -18.08 -11.94 16.74
C LYS A 704 -16.84 -11.10 17.07
N ASN A 705 -16.03 -10.80 16.06
CA ASN A 705 -14.86 -9.94 16.21
C ASN A 705 -15.31 -8.47 16.37
N THR A 706 -15.45 -8.03 17.62
CA THR A 706 -16.15 -6.78 17.95
C THR A 706 -15.23 -5.78 18.64
N ILE A 707 -15.25 -4.54 18.14
CA ILE A 707 -14.62 -3.36 18.73
C ILE A 707 -15.72 -2.50 19.36
N ILE A 708 -15.52 -2.13 20.62
CA ILE A 708 -16.32 -1.11 21.32
C ILE A 708 -15.50 0.18 21.31
N LEU A 709 -15.90 1.12 20.46
CA LEU A 709 -15.20 2.38 20.22
C LEU A 709 -15.98 3.54 20.87
N THR A 710 -15.61 3.91 22.08
CA THR A 710 -16.24 5.02 22.80
C THR A 710 -15.21 6.07 23.16
N HIS A 711 -15.57 7.36 23.10
CA HIS A 711 -14.62 8.39 23.53
C HIS A 711 -14.31 8.28 25.03
N THR A 712 -15.32 8.08 25.89
CA THR A 712 -15.07 7.86 27.33
C THR A 712 -14.93 6.35 27.66
N PRO A 713 -14.25 5.97 28.76
CA PRO A 713 -14.05 4.57 29.13
C PRO A 713 -15.35 3.90 29.60
N LYS A 714 -15.44 2.56 29.47
CA LYS A 714 -16.64 1.76 29.83
C LYS A 714 -17.23 2.12 31.19
N LYS A 715 -16.40 2.27 32.21
CA LYS A 715 -16.82 2.60 33.59
C LYS A 715 -17.60 3.93 33.71
N ASP A 716 -17.48 4.83 32.73
CA ASP A 716 -18.12 6.14 32.75
C ASP A 716 -19.53 6.09 32.14
N TRP A 717 -19.78 5.14 31.21
CA TRP A 717 -21.07 5.01 30.52
C TRP A 717 -21.83 3.70 30.80
N CYS A 718 -21.23 2.72 31.48
CA CYS A 718 -21.88 1.46 31.85
C CYS A 718 -21.75 1.21 33.35
N LYS A 719 -22.87 0.83 33.97
CA LYS A 719 -22.94 0.46 35.39
C LYS A 719 -22.04 -0.73 35.71
N GLU A 720 -21.97 -1.71 34.80
CA GLU A 720 -21.08 -2.87 34.91
C GLU A 720 -19.70 -2.52 34.33
N ALA A 721 -18.84 -1.93 35.16
CA ALA A 721 -17.55 -1.37 34.74
C ALA A 721 -16.53 -2.40 34.25
N ASN A 722 -16.69 -3.69 34.59
CA ASN A 722 -15.78 -4.75 34.16
C ASN A 722 -15.89 -4.98 32.65
N LEU A 723 -14.77 -5.26 32.00
CA LEU A 723 -14.75 -5.55 30.56
C LEU A 723 -15.42 -6.89 30.28
N ASP A 724 -16.13 -7.00 29.15
CA ASP A 724 -16.65 -8.26 28.66
C ASP A 724 -15.60 -9.01 27.83
N LYS A 725 -15.62 -10.33 27.92
CA LYS A 725 -14.70 -11.22 27.19
C LYS A 725 -14.92 -11.10 25.69
N ASN A 726 -13.86 -11.29 24.90
CA ASN A 726 -13.85 -11.28 23.43
C ASN A 726 -14.19 -9.93 22.78
N PHE A 727 -14.33 -8.85 23.57
CA PHE A 727 -14.43 -7.49 23.04
C PHE A 727 -13.10 -6.76 23.12
N ILE A 728 -12.89 -5.89 22.14
CA ILE A 728 -11.78 -4.93 22.11
C ILE A 728 -12.34 -3.57 22.45
N TYR A 729 -11.98 -3.03 23.62
CA TYR A 729 -12.38 -1.70 24.04
C TYR A 729 -11.32 -0.69 23.62
N VAL A 730 -11.74 0.39 22.97
CA VAL A 730 -10.88 1.51 22.58
C VAL A 730 -11.49 2.79 23.13
N SER A 731 -10.77 3.51 23.99
CA SER A 731 -11.27 4.74 24.65
C SER A 731 -10.22 5.83 24.86
N GLY A 732 -10.69 7.07 25.04
CA GLY A 732 -9.90 8.27 25.29
C GLY A 732 -10.33 9.03 26.56
N HIS A 733 -10.44 10.36 26.47
CA HIS A 733 -11.05 11.30 27.45
C HIS A 733 -10.25 11.57 28.73
N THR A 734 -9.61 10.54 29.29
CA THR A 734 -8.97 10.64 30.62
C THR A 734 -7.57 11.26 30.58
N HIS A 735 -6.94 11.28 29.41
CA HIS A 735 -5.53 11.51 29.17
C HIS A 735 -4.61 10.68 30.08
N LYS A 736 -5.09 9.49 30.49
CA LYS A 736 -4.34 8.51 31.27
C LYS A 736 -4.14 7.27 30.42
N ASN A 737 -2.93 7.09 29.89
CA ASN A 737 -2.64 6.01 28.99
C ASN A 737 -2.66 4.67 29.74
N TYR A 738 -3.52 3.75 29.29
CA TYR A 738 -3.66 2.42 29.84
C TYR A 738 -3.82 1.37 28.74
N PHE A 739 -3.07 0.28 28.84
CA PHE A 739 -3.07 -0.82 27.90
C PHE A 739 -3.15 -2.15 28.65
N TYR A 740 -4.03 -3.04 28.19
CA TYR A 740 -4.11 -4.42 28.65
C TYR A 740 -4.63 -5.32 27.53
N ASP A 741 -3.93 -6.42 27.22
CA ASP A 741 -4.39 -7.44 26.28
C ASP A 741 -3.80 -8.80 26.68
N ASP A 742 -4.64 -9.72 27.15
CA ASP A 742 -4.29 -11.11 27.43
C ASP A 742 -4.88 -12.10 26.40
N GLY A 743 -5.47 -11.57 25.31
CA GLY A 743 -6.20 -12.30 24.30
C GLY A 743 -7.69 -12.48 24.59
N GLU A 744 -8.13 -12.40 25.85
CA GLU A 744 -9.53 -12.57 26.27
C GLU A 744 -10.16 -11.22 26.67
N TYR A 745 -9.44 -10.42 27.45
CA TYR A 745 -9.78 -9.07 27.85
C TYR A 745 -8.82 -8.08 27.21
N ARG A 746 -9.36 -7.12 26.45
CA ARG A 746 -8.56 -6.28 25.55
C ARG A 746 -9.00 -4.81 25.67
N ASN A 747 -8.11 -3.96 26.20
CA ASN A 747 -8.33 -2.54 26.44
C ASN A 747 -7.18 -1.69 25.90
N TYR A 748 -7.52 -0.80 24.98
CA TYR A 748 -6.64 0.09 24.25
C TYR A 748 -7.03 1.55 24.52
N SER A 749 -6.47 2.13 25.57
CA SER A 749 -6.63 3.54 25.93
C SER A 749 -5.29 4.22 26.15
N ASP A 750 -4.25 3.76 25.45
CA ASP A 750 -2.85 4.12 25.62
C ASP A 750 -2.30 5.01 24.48
N ASN A 751 -3.17 5.57 23.64
CA ASN A 751 -2.81 6.54 22.60
C ASN A 751 -3.61 7.85 22.67
N GLN A 752 -3.86 8.30 23.90
CA GLN A 752 -4.45 9.62 24.18
C GLN A 752 -3.33 10.66 24.10
N ILE A 753 -3.35 11.49 23.04
CA ILE A 753 -2.25 12.45 22.80
C ILE A 753 -2.26 13.55 23.87
N GLY A 754 -3.44 14.07 24.19
CA GLY A 754 -3.62 15.10 25.21
C GLY A 754 -3.19 16.50 24.77
N TYR A 755 -3.19 17.46 25.69
CA TYR A 755 -3.00 18.88 25.38
C TYR A 755 -1.54 19.20 24.96
N TYR A 756 -0.55 18.72 25.70
CA TYR A 756 0.83 19.20 25.57
C TYR A 756 1.79 18.26 24.83
N ASN A 757 1.40 17.01 24.55
CA ASN A 757 2.28 16.09 23.83
C ASN A 757 2.43 16.47 22.35
N HIS A 758 3.66 16.69 21.89
CA HIS A 758 3.95 17.01 20.49
C HIS A 758 4.32 15.79 19.64
N ASN A 759 4.63 14.65 20.27
CA ASN A 759 5.02 13.42 19.59
C ASN A 759 3.77 12.59 19.26
N LEU A 760 3.03 13.03 18.26
CA LEU A 760 1.85 12.34 17.74
C LEU A 760 2.28 11.15 16.88
N HIS A 761 1.80 9.95 17.22
CA HIS A 761 1.98 8.72 16.45
C HIS A 761 0.73 7.84 16.57
N LEU A 762 0.53 6.94 15.62
CA LEU A 762 -0.51 5.91 15.68
C LEU A 762 -0.01 4.71 16.49
N LYS A 763 -0.92 4.15 17.29
CA LYS A 763 -0.79 2.78 17.80
C LYS A 763 -1.67 1.84 16.99
N LYS A 764 -1.42 0.54 17.12
CA LYS A 764 -2.19 -0.47 16.40
C LYS A 764 -2.38 -1.74 17.22
N PHE A 765 -3.44 -2.47 16.89
CA PHE A 765 -3.72 -3.80 17.39
C PHE A 765 -4.20 -4.72 16.26
N LEU A 766 -4.27 -6.02 16.55
CA LEU A 766 -4.78 -7.03 15.63
C LEU A 766 -6.21 -7.42 16.01
N ILE A 767 -7.07 -7.51 15.02
CA ILE A 767 -8.40 -8.10 15.14
C ILE A 767 -8.50 -9.32 14.24
N ASP A 768 -9.10 -10.38 14.74
CA ASP A 768 -9.41 -11.54 13.91
C ASP A 768 -10.49 -11.17 12.89
N THR A 769 -10.46 -11.82 11.75
CA THR A 769 -11.37 -11.52 10.65
C THR A 769 -12.06 -12.77 10.12
N ASP A 770 -11.85 -13.90 10.80
CA ASP A 770 -12.60 -15.11 10.54
C ASP A 770 -14.01 -14.99 11.11
N TYR A 771 -14.96 -15.66 10.46
CA TYR A 771 -16.32 -15.74 10.94
C TYR A 771 -16.91 -17.09 10.60
N ASP A 772 -17.90 -17.49 11.40
CA ASP A 772 -18.71 -18.66 11.13
C ASP A 772 -20.13 -18.24 10.73
N CYS A 773 -20.47 -18.43 9.46
CA CYS A 773 -21.81 -18.11 8.96
C CYS A 773 -22.87 -19.14 9.36
N PHE A 774 -22.47 -20.27 9.96
CA PHE A 774 -23.34 -21.33 10.46
C PHE A 774 -23.35 -21.45 11.99
N SER A 775 -22.71 -20.53 12.72
CA SER A 775 -22.62 -20.56 14.19
C SER A 775 -23.97 -20.73 14.89
N ASN A 776 -25.03 -20.18 14.31
CA ASN A 776 -26.38 -20.19 14.91
C ASN A 776 -27.20 -21.44 14.54
N TYR A 777 -26.62 -22.39 13.79
CA TYR A 777 -27.28 -23.66 13.50
C TYR A 777 -27.11 -24.58 14.71
N GLU A 778 -28.19 -25.26 15.08
CA GLU A 778 -28.11 -26.37 16.04
C GLU A 778 -27.38 -27.57 15.41
N ASP A 779 -27.02 -28.54 16.24
CA ASP A 779 -26.46 -29.79 15.76
C ASP A 779 -27.48 -30.55 14.90
N GLY A 780 -27.04 -31.02 13.73
CA GLY A 780 -27.92 -31.68 12.77
C GLY A 780 -27.37 -31.81 11.36
N ILE A 781 -28.24 -32.26 10.46
CA ILE A 781 -27.97 -32.44 9.03
C ILE A 781 -28.81 -31.42 8.26
N PHE A 782 -28.14 -30.53 7.53
CA PHE A 782 -28.77 -29.44 6.80
C PHE A 782 -28.41 -29.49 5.32
N GLU A 783 -29.39 -29.25 4.45
CA GLU A 783 -29.10 -28.96 3.05
C GLU A 783 -28.66 -27.51 2.91
N ILE A 784 -27.53 -27.27 2.25
CA ILE A 784 -26.95 -25.94 2.03
C ILE A 784 -26.70 -25.69 0.55
N THR A 785 -26.61 -24.41 0.18
CA THR A 785 -26.25 -24.02 -1.17
C THR A 785 -24.74 -23.96 -1.36
N LYS A 786 -24.33 -23.95 -2.64
CA LYS A 786 -22.93 -23.71 -3.05
C LYS A 786 -22.40 -22.37 -2.53
N GLU A 787 -23.24 -21.33 -2.51
CA GLU A 787 -22.91 -19.99 -2.03
C GLU A 787 -22.65 -20.02 -0.53
N GLN A 788 -23.50 -20.69 0.25
CA GLN A 788 -23.29 -20.84 1.70
C GLN A 788 -21.99 -21.59 2.00
N TYR A 789 -21.69 -22.65 1.26
CA TYR A 789 -20.42 -23.38 1.38
C TYR A 789 -19.19 -22.49 1.08
N ASN A 790 -19.27 -21.68 0.01
CA ASN A 790 -18.21 -20.73 -0.33
C ASN A 790 -18.06 -19.63 0.74
N LYS A 791 -19.16 -19.09 1.27
CA LYS A 791 -19.16 -18.08 2.33
C LYS A 791 -18.55 -18.61 3.63
N PHE A 792 -18.82 -19.87 3.98
CA PHE A 792 -18.21 -20.51 5.16
C PHE A 792 -16.68 -20.64 5.02
N TYR A 793 -16.18 -21.15 3.89
CA TYR A 793 -14.73 -21.27 3.68
C TYR A 793 -14.03 -19.92 3.60
N ARG A 794 -14.66 -18.92 2.97
CA ARG A 794 -14.18 -17.52 3.00
C ARG A 794 -14.15 -17.00 4.44
N GLY A 795 -15.20 -17.27 5.22
CA GLY A 795 -15.29 -16.91 6.63
C GLY A 795 -14.21 -17.54 7.48
N LYS A 796 -13.82 -18.79 7.24
CA LYS A 796 -12.68 -19.42 7.94
C LYS A 796 -11.31 -18.97 7.39
N ASN A 797 -11.27 -17.99 6.49
CA ASN A 797 -10.06 -17.55 5.77
C ASN A 797 -9.33 -18.67 5.00
N ILE A 798 -10.04 -19.74 4.63
CA ILE A 798 -9.48 -20.88 3.90
C ILE A 798 -9.71 -20.70 2.41
N GLN A 799 -8.61 -20.53 1.66
CA GLN A 799 -8.69 -20.48 0.21
C GLN A 799 -9.24 -21.78 -0.38
N MET A 800 -10.26 -21.65 -1.20
CA MET A 800 -10.92 -22.75 -1.89
C MET A 800 -11.39 -22.31 -3.27
N THR A 801 -11.38 -23.24 -4.23
CA THR A 801 -12.05 -23.07 -5.52
C THR A 801 -13.15 -24.11 -5.65
N PHE A 802 -14.41 -23.68 -5.58
CA PHE A 802 -15.57 -24.55 -5.74
C PHE A 802 -16.60 -23.90 -6.69
N GLN A 803 -16.37 -24.06 -7.99
CA GLN A 803 -17.21 -23.49 -9.05
C GLN A 803 -18.17 -24.49 -9.69
N ARG A 804 -18.04 -25.79 -9.37
CA ARG A 804 -18.88 -26.84 -9.97
C ARG A 804 -20.31 -26.77 -9.47
N GLU A 805 -21.25 -27.14 -10.33
CA GLU A 805 -22.64 -27.41 -9.94
C GLU A 805 -22.73 -28.78 -9.26
N VAL A 806 -23.49 -28.85 -8.18
CA VAL A 806 -23.72 -30.07 -7.38
C VAL A 806 -25.21 -30.29 -7.20
N ASN A 807 -25.63 -31.54 -7.02
CA ASN A 807 -27.04 -31.89 -6.91
C ASN A 807 -27.61 -31.53 -5.53
N ILE A 808 -27.16 -32.21 -4.48
CA ILE A 808 -27.49 -31.87 -3.09
C ILE A 808 -26.19 -31.77 -2.31
N LEU A 809 -26.07 -30.76 -1.46
CA LEU A 809 -24.94 -30.54 -0.57
C LEU A 809 -25.43 -30.51 0.89
N TYR A 810 -24.98 -31.46 1.68
CA TYR A 810 -25.26 -31.52 3.10
C TYR A 810 -24.12 -30.88 3.91
N MET A 811 -24.50 -30.10 4.91
CA MET A 811 -23.66 -29.72 6.05
C MET A 811 -24.13 -30.53 7.26
N LEU A 812 -23.21 -31.27 7.86
CA LEU A 812 -23.38 -31.92 9.14
C LEU A 812 -22.68 -31.04 10.17
N LYS A 813 -23.42 -30.52 11.15
CA LYS A 813 -22.86 -29.77 12.29
C LYS A 813 -23.04 -30.59 13.55
N LYS A 814 -21.95 -30.84 14.27
CA LYS A 814 -22.00 -31.56 15.55
C LYS A 814 -20.89 -31.07 16.48
N ASN A 815 -21.22 -30.62 17.69
CA ASN A 815 -20.26 -30.10 18.66
C ASN A 815 -19.32 -29.03 18.05
N GLU A 816 -19.87 -28.05 17.32
CA GLU A 816 -19.15 -27.01 16.56
C GLU A 816 -18.26 -27.50 15.39
N TYR A 817 -18.18 -28.80 15.15
CA TYR A 817 -17.50 -29.37 13.99
C TYR A 817 -18.41 -29.47 12.77
N TYR A 818 -17.83 -29.26 11.58
CA TYR A 818 -18.53 -29.28 10.30
C TYR A 818 -18.00 -30.37 9.39
N CYS A 819 -18.89 -31.14 8.77
CA CYS A 819 -18.60 -32.07 7.69
C CYS A 819 -19.50 -31.77 6.49
N PHE A 820 -18.92 -31.70 5.29
CA PHE A 820 -19.67 -31.35 4.08
C PHE A 820 -19.71 -32.54 3.12
N ILE A 821 -20.92 -32.99 2.76
CA ILE A 821 -21.14 -34.20 1.95
C ILE A 821 -22.03 -33.87 0.76
N HIS A 822 -21.52 -34.16 -0.44
CA HIS A 822 -22.27 -34.08 -1.68
C HIS A 822 -23.01 -35.39 -1.96
N LYS A 823 -24.29 -35.30 -2.36
CA LYS A 823 -25.09 -36.42 -2.87
C LYS A 823 -25.38 -36.25 -4.36
N ALA A 824 -24.80 -37.13 -5.17
CA ALA A 824 -25.02 -37.16 -6.61
C ALA A 824 -26.47 -37.55 -6.96
N LYS A 825 -26.92 -37.25 -8.19
CA LYS A 825 -28.26 -37.64 -8.69
C LYS A 825 -28.55 -39.14 -8.57
N LYS A 826 -27.51 -39.99 -8.67
CA LYS A 826 -27.59 -41.44 -8.52
C LYS A 826 -27.61 -41.92 -7.05
N GLY A 827 -27.68 -41.01 -6.08
CA GLY A 827 -27.66 -41.31 -4.65
C GLY A 827 -26.26 -41.43 -4.03
N ASN A 828 -25.19 -41.49 -4.82
CA ASN A 828 -23.83 -41.66 -4.31
C ASN A 828 -23.37 -40.47 -3.45
N LEU A 829 -22.82 -40.75 -2.26
CA LEU A 829 -22.27 -39.77 -1.33
C LEU A 829 -20.77 -39.56 -1.54
N SER A 830 -20.31 -38.33 -1.31
CA SER A 830 -18.89 -37.96 -1.35
C SER A 830 -18.59 -36.84 -0.36
N ILE A 831 -17.57 -37.02 0.47
CA ILE A 831 -17.09 -35.97 1.39
C ILE A 831 -16.30 -34.91 0.62
N LEU A 832 -16.46 -33.65 1.02
CA LEU A 832 -15.75 -32.51 0.45
C LEU A 832 -14.52 -32.17 1.30
N ASN A 833 -13.38 -32.08 0.62
CA ASN A 833 -12.15 -31.49 1.14
C ASN A 833 -11.89 -30.18 0.40
N GLY A 834 -12.58 -29.13 0.81
CA GLY A 834 -12.72 -27.93 0.01
C GLY A 834 -13.31 -28.26 -1.37
N GLY A 835 -12.62 -27.86 -2.44
CA GLY A 835 -13.07 -28.11 -3.81
C GLY A 835 -13.02 -29.57 -4.28
N ALA A 836 -12.34 -30.46 -3.55
CA ALA A 836 -12.12 -31.85 -3.94
C ALA A 836 -13.17 -32.79 -3.33
N MET A 837 -13.62 -33.79 -4.11
CA MET A 837 -14.58 -34.81 -3.68
C MET A 837 -13.88 -36.15 -3.47
N LYS A 838 -14.18 -36.85 -2.37
CA LYS A 838 -13.78 -38.24 -2.14
C LYS A 838 -15.03 -39.09 -1.94
N LYS A 839 -15.15 -40.19 -2.68
CA LYS A 839 -16.29 -41.11 -2.57
C LYS A 839 -16.34 -41.72 -1.17
N LEU A 840 -17.55 -41.85 -0.64
CA LEU A 840 -17.86 -42.45 0.64
C LEU A 840 -18.41 -43.88 0.46
N GLU A 841 -18.11 -44.80 1.38
CA GLU A 841 -18.50 -46.22 1.29
C GLU A 841 -19.99 -46.42 1.59
N HIS A 842 -20.46 -45.90 2.72
CA HIS A 842 -21.87 -45.92 3.11
C HIS A 842 -22.65 -44.83 2.37
N GLN A 843 -23.87 -45.15 1.91
CA GLN A 843 -24.71 -44.22 1.14
C GLN A 843 -25.85 -43.60 1.98
N ASP A 844 -25.82 -43.81 3.29
CA ASP A 844 -26.70 -43.19 4.26
C ASP A 844 -26.00 -41.99 4.91
N ILE A 845 -26.67 -40.83 4.93
CA ILE A 845 -26.14 -39.61 5.51
C ILE A 845 -26.13 -39.66 7.05
N HIS A 846 -27.08 -40.38 7.66
CA HIS A 846 -27.20 -40.49 9.11
C HIS A 846 -26.02 -41.24 9.72
N TYR A 847 -25.53 -42.28 9.02
CA TYR A 847 -24.30 -42.98 9.41
C TYR A 847 -23.14 -42.01 9.69
N TYR A 848 -22.93 -41.01 8.84
CA TYR A 848 -21.83 -40.06 9.02
C TYR A 848 -22.06 -39.10 10.19
N PHE A 849 -23.30 -38.67 10.41
CA PHE A 849 -23.64 -37.78 11.53
C PHE A 849 -23.52 -38.48 12.88
N ASP A 850 -24.04 -39.72 12.97
CA ASP A 850 -24.05 -40.50 14.20
C ASP A 850 -22.62 -40.86 14.66
N ASN A 851 -21.73 -41.15 13.70
CA ASN A 851 -20.35 -41.58 13.97
C ASN A 851 -19.31 -40.45 13.94
N MET A 852 -19.72 -39.19 13.73
CA MET A 852 -18.81 -38.04 13.58
C MET A 852 -17.91 -37.83 14.81
N ASP A 853 -18.47 -37.93 16.02
CA ASP A 853 -17.72 -37.72 17.27
C ASP A 853 -16.64 -38.79 17.50
N ILE A 854 -16.93 -40.04 17.13
CA ILE A 854 -15.99 -41.16 17.26
C ILE A 854 -14.76 -40.88 16.39
N LEU A 855 -14.98 -40.47 15.14
CA LEU A 855 -13.88 -40.18 14.22
C LEU A 855 -13.06 -38.97 14.68
N ILE A 856 -13.71 -37.88 15.10
CA ILE A 856 -13.03 -36.66 15.55
C ILE A 856 -12.19 -36.96 16.80
N SER A 857 -12.80 -37.51 17.85
CA SER A 857 -12.12 -37.76 19.13
C SER A 857 -10.93 -38.72 19.01
N THR A 858 -10.98 -39.68 18.08
CA THR A 858 -9.88 -40.63 17.84
C THR A 858 -8.65 -39.94 17.23
N ILE A 859 -8.85 -38.87 16.45
CA ILE A 859 -7.78 -38.20 15.70
C ILE A 859 -7.28 -36.95 16.40
N GLU A 860 -8.17 -36.22 17.07
CA GLU A 860 -7.91 -34.92 17.69
C GLU A 860 -6.76 -34.99 18.69
N LYS A 861 -6.79 -35.93 19.64
CA LYS A 861 -5.75 -36.04 20.69
C LYS A 861 -4.32 -36.26 20.13
N PRO A 862 -4.07 -37.25 19.25
CA PRO A 862 -2.76 -37.38 18.60
C PRO A 862 -2.35 -36.15 17.79
N LEU A 863 -3.32 -35.54 17.08
CA LEU A 863 -3.09 -34.38 16.23
C LEU A 863 -2.74 -33.12 17.02
N GLU A 864 -3.39 -32.89 18.16
CA GLU A 864 -3.13 -31.77 19.06
C GLU A 864 -1.71 -31.86 19.61
N LYS A 865 -1.30 -33.03 20.10
CA LYS A 865 0.06 -33.27 20.58
C LYS A 865 1.11 -33.01 19.49
N PHE A 866 0.84 -33.47 18.27
CA PHE A 866 1.71 -33.20 17.12
C PHE A 866 1.77 -31.70 16.80
N THR A 867 0.61 -31.03 16.75
CA THR A 867 0.49 -29.59 16.44
C THR A 867 1.18 -28.73 17.49
N MET A 868 1.05 -29.04 18.78
CA MET A 868 1.77 -28.36 19.87
C MET A 868 3.28 -28.47 19.71
N PHE A 869 3.78 -29.65 19.33
CA PHE A 869 5.20 -29.83 19.08
C PHE A 869 5.67 -28.98 17.88
N GLN A 870 4.90 -28.94 16.80
CA GLN A 870 5.21 -28.08 15.65
C GLN A 870 5.20 -26.60 16.02
N LYS A 871 4.18 -26.13 16.77
CA LYS A 871 4.09 -24.75 17.27
C LYS A 871 5.32 -24.38 18.09
N SER A 872 5.78 -25.26 18.98
CA SER A 872 6.99 -25.02 19.78
C SER A 872 8.25 -24.78 18.91
N ILE A 873 8.36 -25.44 17.77
CA ILE A 873 9.46 -25.24 16.82
C ILE A 873 9.24 -23.94 16.02
N ALA A 874 8.03 -23.73 15.52
CA ALA A 874 7.64 -22.54 14.78
C ALA A 874 7.92 -21.25 15.57
N ASP A 875 7.57 -21.22 16.85
CA ASP A 875 7.79 -20.06 17.72
C ASP A 875 9.28 -19.77 17.94
N ILE A 876 10.11 -20.80 18.00
CA ILE A 876 11.57 -20.64 18.06
C ILE A 876 12.08 -20.05 16.74
N ILE A 877 11.59 -20.53 15.60
CA ILE A 877 11.97 -20.01 14.28
C ILE A 877 11.57 -18.55 14.12
N LYS A 878 10.35 -18.18 14.53
CA LYS A 878 9.88 -16.78 14.56
C LYS A 878 10.77 -15.91 15.44
N LYS A 879 11.10 -16.39 16.65
CA LYS A 879 11.97 -15.67 17.60
C LYS A 879 13.38 -15.39 17.07
N ILE A 880 13.89 -16.20 16.16
CA ILE A 880 15.21 -15.99 15.53
C ILE A 880 15.13 -15.29 14.15
N GLY A 881 13.95 -14.79 13.77
CA GLY A 881 13.72 -14.02 12.55
C GLY A 881 13.35 -14.84 11.30
N GLY A 882 12.96 -16.11 11.45
CA GLY A 882 12.38 -16.91 10.37
C GLY A 882 10.85 -16.84 10.32
N SER A 883 10.23 -17.44 9.29
CA SER A 883 8.77 -17.41 9.10
C SER A 883 8.00 -18.24 10.13
N GLY A 884 8.47 -19.45 10.45
CA GLY A 884 7.82 -20.38 11.38
C GLY A 884 6.45 -20.88 10.89
N THR A 885 6.21 -20.84 9.59
CA THR A 885 4.93 -21.22 8.99
C THR A 885 4.75 -22.73 8.99
N ILE A 886 3.62 -23.26 9.46
CA ILE A 886 3.33 -24.71 9.51
C ILE A 886 2.43 -25.13 8.33
N HIS A 887 2.85 -26.15 7.60
CA HIS A 887 2.14 -26.70 6.43
C HIS A 887 2.18 -28.23 6.41
N GLY A 888 1.21 -28.91 7.03
CA GLY A 888 1.27 -30.37 7.18
C GLY A 888 2.38 -30.73 8.15
N CYS A 889 3.36 -31.49 7.67
CA CYS A 889 4.55 -31.89 8.43
C CYS A 889 5.74 -30.91 8.29
N ILE A 890 5.60 -29.79 7.57
CA ILE A 890 6.71 -28.89 7.22
C ILE A 890 6.57 -27.56 7.97
N ILE A 891 7.68 -27.02 8.47
CA ILE A 891 7.80 -25.71 9.08
C ILE A 891 8.79 -24.87 8.29
N ASP A 892 8.36 -23.72 7.75
CA ASP A 892 9.21 -22.88 6.92
C ASP A 892 10.09 -21.96 7.76
N ILE A 893 11.37 -21.89 7.42
CA ILE A 893 12.31 -20.90 7.95
C ILE A 893 12.28 -19.67 7.04
N ASP A 894 12.38 -19.90 5.74
CA ASP A 894 12.15 -18.93 4.67
C ASP A 894 11.56 -19.65 3.44
N PHE A 895 11.56 -18.99 2.27
CA PHE A 895 10.98 -19.55 1.06
C PHE A 895 11.67 -20.85 0.57
N TYR A 896 12.96 -21.04 0.83
CA TYR A 896 13.72 -22.19 0.33
C TYR A 896 14.21 -23.12 1.45
N ASN A 897 14.17 -22.70 2.70
CA ASN A 897 14.72 -23.43 3.85
C ASN A 897 13.59 -23.86 4.78
N HIS A 898 13.54 -25.15 5.09
CA HIS A 898 12.43 -25.78 5.78
C HIS A 898 12.89 -26.78 6.85
N ILE A 899 11.97 -27.10 7.77
CA ILE A 899 12.11 -28.15 8.77
C ILE A 899 10.97 -29.14 8.55
N TYR A 900 11.28 -30.40 8.27
CA TYR A 900 10.31 -31.49 8.29
C TYR A 900 10.21 -32.08 9.69
N VAL A 901 8.98 -32.26 10.18
CA VAL A 901 8.66 -32.92 11.45
C VAL A 901 7.95 -34.23 11.13
N ASN A 902 8.56 -35.36 11.47
CA ASN A 902 7.97 -36.66 11.24
C ASN A 902 6.80 -36.90 12.22
N PRO A 903 5.58 -37.20 11.74
CA PRO A 903 4.41 -37.39 12.60
C PRO A 903 4.41 -38.67 13.41
N ILE A 904 5.30 -39.63 13.12
CA ILE A 904 5.36 -40.92 13.82
C ILE A 904 6.26 -40.83 15.06
N ASP A 905 7.48 -40.27 14.92
CA ASP A 905 8.51 -40.29 15.96
C ASP A 905 8.97 -38.90 16.46
N LEU A 906 8.36 -37.83 15.90
CA LEU A 906 8.69 -36.43 16.18
C LEU A 906 10.14 -36.07 15.87
N SER A 907 10.82 -36.82 15.00
CA SER A 907 12.13 -36.44 14.48
C SER A 907 12.03 -35.19 13.62
N ILE A 908 13.06 -34.34 13.69
CA ILE A 908 13.12 -33.08 12.93
C ILE A 908 14.29 -33.13 11.96
N THR A 909 14.05 -32.72 10.73
CA THR A 909 15.05 -32.74 9.65
C THR A 909 15.05 -31.41 8.92
N GLY A 910 16.20 -30.72 8.90
CA GLY A 910 16.35 -29.46 8.16
C GLY A 910 16.78 -29.71 6.72
N TYR A 911 16.14 -29.04 5.77
CA TYR A 911 16.49 -29.16 4.37
C TYR A 911 16.28 -27.83 3.63
N TRP A 912 17.05 -27.66 2.56
CA TRP A 912 16.84 -26.63 1.55
C TRP A 912 16.17 -27.27 0.32
N ALA A 913 15.21 -26.60 -0.30
CA ALA A 913 14.50 -27.12 -1.47
C ALA A 913 14.37 -26.03 -2.54
N TYR A 914 14.77 -26.35 -3.77
CA TYR A 914 14.46 -25.52 -4.94
C TYR A 914 13.05 -25.80 -5.46
N ASP A 915 12.67 -27.08 -5.45
CA ASP A 915 11.34 -27.59 -5.78
C ASP A 915 11.06 -28.88 -4.99
N THR A 916 9.92 -29.54 -5.26
CA THR A 916 9.50 -30.76 -4.55
C THR A 916 10.40 -31.97 -4.80
N ILE A 917 11.26 -31.95 -5.82
CA ILE A 917 12.20 -33.01 -6.18
C ILE A 917 13.60 -32.63 -5.68
N ASN A 918 14.08 -31.44 -6.00
CA ASN A 918 15.44 -30.98 -5.73
C ASN A 918 15.60 -30.48 -4.28
N LYS A 919 15.98 -31.39 -3.37
CA LYS A 919 16.17 -31.09 -1.94
C LYS A 919 17.57 -31.45 -1.45
N MET A 920 18.10 -30.64 -0.55
CA MET A 920 19.39 -30.83 0.11
C MET A 920 19.17 -30.91 1.62
N VAL A 921 19.34 -32.09 2.19
CA VAL A 921 19.14 -32.37 3.62
C VAL A 921 20.41 -32.05 4.39
N TYR A 922 20.26 -31.45 5.57
CA TYR A 922 21.37 -31.10 6.45
C TYR A 922 21.38 -31.96 7.71
N SER A 923 22.58 -32.27 8.18
CA SER A 923 22.81 -33.08 9.39
C SER A 923 22.22 -32.50 10.68
N SER A 924 21.94 -31.18 10.69
CA SER A 924 21.32 -30.47 11.80
C SER A 924 20.74 -29.12 11.36
N ILE A 925 19.74 -28.61 12.09
CA ILE A 925 19.17 -27.26 11.84
C ILE A 925 20.25 -26.16 11.94
N PRO A 926 21.17 -26.15 12.92
CA PRO A 926 22.26 -25.18 12.95
C PRO A 926 23.15 -25.22 11.71
N ASN A 927 23.38 -26.40 11.11
CA ASN A 927 24.15 -26.51 9.87
C ASN A 927 23.39 -25.94 8.66
N LEU A 928 22.07 -26.16 8.58
CA LEU A 928 21.23 -25.50 7.57
C LEU A 928 21.31 -23.97 7.72
N LEU A 929 21.03 -23.45 8.92
CA LEU A 929 21.05 -22.01 9.21
C LEU A 929 22.41 -21.38 8.90
N LYS A 930 23.51 -22.02 9.31
CA LYS A 930 24.87 -21.50 9.07
C LYS A 930 25.19 -21.38 7.58
N ASN A 931 24.77 -22.34 6.76
CA ASN A 931 25.12 -22.40 5.34
C ASN A 931 24.16 -21.62 4.44
N ARG A 932 22.88 -21.55 4.78
CA ARG A 932 21.83 -20.98 3.91
C ARG A 932 21.14 -19.74 4.48
N CYS A 933 21.15 -19.56 5.80
CA CYS A 933 20.49 -18.42 6.46
C CYS A 933 21.44 -17.69 7.45
N PRO A 934 22.57 -17.09 7.01
CA PRO A 934 23.60 -16.58 7.92
C PRO A 934 23.10 -15.52 8.91
N LYS A 935 22.14 -14.67 8.49
CA LYS A 935 21.51 -13.65 9.35
C LYS A 935 20.68 -14.27 10.47
N ILE A 936 19.83 -15.26 10.16
CA ILE A 936 19.05 -16.02 11.15
C ILE A 936 19.99 -16.80 12.08
N PHE A 937 21.10 -17.33 11.54
CA PHE A 937 22.10 -18.05 12.33
C PHE A 937 22.80 -17.16 13.37
N SER A 938 23.07 -15.88 13.08
CA SER A 938 23.61 -14.95 14.07
C SER A 938 22.64 -14.72 15.24
N GLU A 939 21.34 -14.59 14.98
CA GLU A 939 20.32 -14.42 16.02
C GLU A 939 20.11 -15.70 16.84
N TYR A 940 20.13 -16.85 16.18
CA TYR A 940 20.14 -18.15 16.84
C TYR A 940 21.30 -18.27 17.84
N LYS A 941 22.51 -17.84 17.47
CA LYS A 941 23.69 -17.86 18.37
C LYS A 941 23.56 -16.93 19.57
N LYS A 942 22.95 -15.75 19.41
CA LYS A 942 22.72 -14.81 20.51
C LYS A 942 21.77 -15.40 21.55
N ASN A 943 20.65 -15.99 21.08
CA ASN A 943 19.66 -16.65 21.94
C ASN A 943 20.15 -17.96 22.59
N TYR A 944 21.18 -18.60 22.02
CA TYR A 944 21.73 -19.88 22.49
C TYR A 944 22.40 -19.82 23.87
N LYS A 945 22.94 -18.66 24.28
CA LYS A 945 23.68 -18.54 25.56
C LYS A 945 22.77 -18.69 26.81
N ASN A 946 21.45 -18.58 26.67
CA ASN A 946 20.52 -18.50 27.82
C ASN A 946 19.56 -19.70 27.99
N ASN A 947 19.54 -20.73 27.12
CA ASN A 947 18.48 -21.75 27.21
C ASN A 947 18.87 -23.19 26.79
N ARG A 948 19.09 -24.09 27.76
CA ARG A 948 19.45 -25.51 27.55
C ARG A 948 18.29 -26.42 27.08
N LYS A 949 17.04 -25.94 27.07
CA LYS A 949 15.83 -26.69 26.64
C LYS A 949 15.42 -26.48 25.17
N ASN A 950 16.33 -26.03 24.29
CA ASN A 950 15.98 -25.72 22.90
C ASN A 950 15.83 -27.00 22.03
N PRO A 951 14.64 -27.34 21.50
CA PRO A 951 14.41 -28.54 20.68
C PRO A 951 15.23 -28.55 19.38
N LEU A 952 15.69 -27.40 18.87
CA LEU A 952 16.59 -27.33 17.70
C LEU A 952 17.98 -27.94 17.98
N VAL A 953 18.32 -28.17 19.25
CA VAL A 953 19.62 -28.70 19.72
C VAL A 953 19.56 -30.22 19.94
N ILE A 954 18.37 -30.78 20.17
CA ILE A 954 18.23 -32.06 20.90
C ILE A 954 18.33 -33.32 20.03
N ARG A 955 18.28 -33.24 18.69
CA ARG A 955 18.42 -34.46 17.85
C ARG A 955 19.40 -34.27 16.70
N ARG A 956 20.65 -34.64 16.94
CA ARG A 956 21.65 -34.87 15.87
C ARG A 956 21.28 -36.18 15.19
N ASN A 957 20.98 -36.16 13.88
CA ASN A 957 20.85 -37.41 13.14
C ASN A 957 22.24 -38.05 13.05
N LYS A 958 22.46 -39.17 13.75
CA LYS A 958 23.78 -39.83 13.85
C LYS A 958 24.32 -40.33 12.49
N ASN A 959 23.47 -40.39 11.46
CA ASN A 959 23.80 -41.01 10.17
C ASN A 959 24.14 -40.01 9.05
N ILE A 960 24.05 -38.69 9.25
CA ILE A 960 24.31 -37.69 8.19
C ILE A 960 25.54 -36.86 8.59
N ILE A 961 26.67 -37.10 7.93
CA ILE A 961 27.96 -36.44 8.22
C ILE A 961 28.16 -35.19 7.35
N SER A 962 27.53 -35.14 6.16
CA SER A 962 27.53 -34.04 5.19
C SER A 962 26.14 -33.80 4.62
N SER A 963 25.88 -32.67 3.95
CA SER A 963 24.58 -32.44 3.31
C SER A 963 24.36 -33.39 2.14
N GLU A 964 23.20 -34.04 2.09
CA GLU A 964 22.85 -35.09 1.12
C GLU A 964 21.70 -34.63 0.20
N ILE A 965 21.74 -35.04 -1.07
CA ILE A 965 20.67 -34.77 -2.02
C ILE A 965 19.54 -35.79 -1.81
N TYR A 966 18.31 -35.32 -1.61
CA TYR A 966 17.14 -36.14 -1.40
C TYR A 966 16.10 -35.90 -2.50
N LEU A 967 15.97 -36.84 -3.44
CA LEU A 967 15.14 -36.68 -4.64
C LEU A 967 13.70 -37.20 -4.48
N GLU A 968 13.43 -38.02 -3.48
CA GLU A 968 12.11 -38.63 -3.25
C GLU A 968 11.04 -37.59 -2.83
N THR A 969 9.76 -37.92 -3.08
CA THR A 969 8.61 -37.01 -2.83
C THR A 969 7.63 -37.52 -1.76
N ASP A 970 7.97 -38.63 -1.12
CA ASP A 970 7.19 -39.30 -0.08
C ASP A 970 6.82 -38.40 1.11
N ILE A 971 7.75 -37.55 1.58
CA ILE A 971 7.50 -36.60 2.68
C ILE A 971 6.34 -35.65 2.39
N TYR A 972 6.13 -35.29 1.12
CA TYR A 972 5.01 -34.43 0.70
C TYR A 972 3.69 -35.20 0.62
N ARG A 973 3.72 -36.52 0.39
CA ARG A 973 2.51 -37.36 0.49
C ARG A 973 2.04 -37.41 1.95
N THR A 974 2.93 -37.75 2.87
CA THR A 974 2.63 -37.78 4.32
C THR A 974 2.19 -36.40 4.82
N SER A 975 2.92 -35.35 4.44
CA SER A 975 2.59 -33.96 4.79
C SER A 975 1.21 -33.54 4.27
N ARG A 976 0.83 -33.96 3.05
CA ARG A 976 -0.52 -33.68 2.50
C ARG A 976 -1.62 -34.36 3.29
N GLU A 977 -1.46 -35.62 3.69
CA GLU A 977 -2.46 -36.29 4.54
C GLU A 977 -2.57 -35.64 5.91
N MET A 978 -1.44 -35.29 6.54
CA MET A 978 -1.43 -34.54 7.80
C MET A 978 -2.12 -33.18 7.66
N LYS A 979 -1.87 -32.45 6.57
CA LYS A 979 -2.53 -31.17 6.28
C LYS A 979 -4.05 -31.31 6.16
N LYS A 980 -4.57 -32.46 5.69
CA LYS A 980 -6.02 -32.72 5.69
C LYS A 980 -6.55 -32.91 7.10
N MET A 981 -5.83 -33.67 7.94
CA MET A 981 -6.19 -33.88 9.34
C MET A 981 -6.17 -32.59 10.15
N GLN A 982 -5.15 -31.75 9.94
CA GLN A 982 -4.99 -30.44 10.59
C GLN A 982 -6.15 -29.46 10.33
N LYS A 983 -7.01 -29.69 9.34
CA LYS A 983 -8.24 -28.88 9.16
C LYS A 983 -9.25 -29.04 10.30
N LEU A 984 -9.11 -30.08 11.12
CA LEU A 984 -9.86 -30.20 12.37
C LEU A 984 -9.56 -29.03 13.32
N ASN A 985 -8.38 -28.42 13.26
CA ASN A 985 -8.06 -27.21 14.04
C ASN A 985 -8.92 -26.00 13.63
N SER A 986 -9.54 -26.04 12.45
CA SER A 986 -10.52 -25.05 11.97
C SER A 986 -11.97 -25.53 12.14
N HIS A 987 -12.17 -26.61 12.90
CA HIS A 987 -13.45 -27.30 13.11
C HIS A 987 -14.05 -27.91 11.83
N ILE A 988 -13.23 -28.33 10.86
CA ILE A 988 -13.70 -28.89 9.59
C ILE A 988 -13.19 -30.32 9.40
N LEU A 989 -14.10 -31.28 9.38
CA LEU A 989 -13.84 -32.66 9.00
C LEU A 989 -13.90 -32.80 7.46
N THR A 990 -12.77 -33.13 6.84
CA THR A 990 -12.62 -33.18 5.37
C THR A 990 -12.27 -34.57 4.82
N PHE A 991 -12.29 -35.58 5.68
CA PHE A 991 -11.93 -36.94 5.34
C PHE A 991 -12.75 -37.93 6.19
N TRP A 992 -12.84 -39.17 5.73
CA TRP A 992 -13.53 -40.24 6.44
C TRP A 992 -12.73 -41.54 6.33
N TYR A 993 -12.63 -42.28 7.43
CA TYR A 993 -11.90 -43.54 7.56
C TYR A 993 -12.76 -44.58 8.28
N ASP A 994 -13.43 -45.44 7.52
CA ASP A 994 -14.39 -46.42 8.06
C ASP A 994 -13.75 -47.47 8.98
N ASN A 995 -12.45 -47.76 8.81
CA ASN A 995 -11.71 -48.68 9.69
C ASN A 995 -11.63 -48.16 11.14
N ILE A 996 -11.48 -46.84 11.32
CA ILE A 996 -11.40 -46.21 12.65
C ILE A 996 -12.75 -46.35 13.38
N VAL A 997 -13.86 -46.16 12.67
CA VAL A 997 -15.21 -46.27 13.24
C VAL A 997 -15.54 -47.73 13.61
N LYS A 998 -15.08 -48.69 12.81
CA LYS A 998 -15.28 -50.13 13.05
C LYS A 998 -14.45 -50.67 14.24
N GLU A 999 -13.20 -50.23 14.40
CA GLU A 999 -12.35 -50.66 15.52
C GLU A 999 -12.87 -50.14 16.86
N SER A 1000 -13.37 -48.90 16.92
CA SER A 1000 -13.93 -48.30 18.13
C SER A 1000 -15.28 -48.90 18.55
N SER A 1001 -16.06 -49.45 17.62
CA SER A 1001 -17.34 -50.13 17.92
C SER A 1001 -17.16 -51.55 18.46
N HIS A 1002 -15.97 -52.15 18.31
CA HIS A 1002 -15.61 -53.43 18.93
C HIS A 1002 -15.11 -53.32 20.38
N ILE A 1003 -14.81 -52.11 20.88
CA ILE A 1003 -14.31 -51.90 22.26
C ILE A 1003 -15.47 -51.77 23.27
N TYR A 1004 -16.72 -51.57 22.81
CA TYR A 1004 -17.91 -51.47 23.67
C TYR A 1004 -18.74 -52.76 23.75
N ILE A 1005 -18.24 -53.88 23.21
CA ILE A 1005 -18.82 -55.21 23.38
C ILE A 1005 -17.72 -56.14 23.90
N GLU A 1006 -17.35 -55.96 25.18
CA GLU A 1006 -16.83 -57.01 26.07
C GLU A 1006 -17.11 -56.65 27.52
#